data_AF-F0RKN4-F1
#
_entry.id   AF-F0RKN4-F1
#
_cell.length_a   1.000
_cell.length_b   1.000
_cell.length_c   1.000
_cell.angle_alpha   90.00
_cell.angle_beta   90.00
_cell.angle_gamma   90.00
#
_symmetry.space_group_name_H-M   'P 1'
#
loop_
_entity.id
_entity.type
_entity.pdbx_description
1 polymer ?
#
loop_
_entity_poly.entity_id
_entity_poly.type
_entity_poly.pdbx_seq_one_letter_code
_entity_poly.pdbx_strand_id
1 'polypeptide(L)'
;MTLTALLALSASASAAVTGGGVPAPAPAATMSQPTLVGYAELPADTFAAGPASGAWNGEGVRGEARFSRQPVQGFSGVQRLAGGSFMFLSDNGFGSKANSADYLLRLYRVSFKGQQQAGSVPQVGSFVQLRDPDKRVPFRIVNENSAERLLTGADFDPEGFVVAPDGTLWVGDEFGPYLLHFSADGVLLEAPIATPNLAGLPTLNGGKPVVVGHRGSSGTRPEHTLASYREAIAAGADFIEPDLVVTKDGVLVARHEPVIAVVGADDKVIEATADVHSRPEFRDRLTTKTLDGVQVRGYFVEDFTLAELKTLRAVERLPKLRGTAYDGQFEIPTLAEVIALVRETEAKTGRKVGIYPETKHPTYMQQVAGFNTSQLLIDTLVREKFTDPSRIYIQSFEVGNLKELNSTIMPKAGVNIPLVQLVSSPDEPAYDLKAAGDTRTPADMLSDAGLREIASYADAVGPYKRWVIDDQCQVTDFVSRAHAAGLPLHPWTFRNEPTYLLPCYGGDPKAEMRQALWAGVDGFFTDFPATGAEVVREFTTAEVRSPQNPAFANGQPNVSNLPSSGGYEGLAISPDGKTIYALLEKTVQGDPKGTLRLHAFDLATRQWSLAGRLALDSDAEAIGDLTAVNATQYLVIERDNKQGAEARAKRIYLLDLARKNADGTFQKTLVADLMNLADPQRLSPNSVNGVLGFPFFTIENVLVLDKNTILVANDNNYPATGGRGADVKDDTEVLWIRLPQPLNLAR
;
A
#
# COMPACT_ATOMS: atom_id res chain seq x y z
N MET A 1 14.85 -2.11 -53.65
CA MET A 1 15.14 -3.27 -54.52
C MET A 1 15.42 -4.47 -53.63
N THR A 2 14.47 -5.43 -53.62
CA THR A 2 14.66 -6.91 -53.74
C THR A 2 15.97 -7.52 -53.24
N LEU A 3 16.09 -8.67 -52.58
CA LEU A 3 15.28 -9.86 -52.22
C LEU A 3 16.38 -10.79 -51.63
N THR A 4 16.27 -11.64 -50.60
CA THR A 4 15.68 -13.00 -50.58
C THR A 4 16.42 -13.79 -49.47
N ALA A 5 15.71 -14.73 -48.86
CA ALA A 5 16.18 -15.70 -47.87
C ALA A 5 17.08 -16.81 -48.44
N LEU A 6 17.76 -17.56 -47.56
CA LEU A 6 18.18 -18.95 -47.82
C LEU A 6 18.13 -19.81 -46.53
N LEU A 7 17.43 -20.94 -46.62
CA LEU A 7 17.44 -22.08 -45.70
C LEU A 7 18.70 -22.96 -45.89
N ALA A 8 19.13 -23.69 -44.85
CA ALA A 8 19.51 -25.12 -44.97
C ALA A 8 19.67 -25.82 -43.61
N LEU A 9 19.02 -26.98 -43.47
CA LEU A 9 19.18 -28.02 -42.44
C LEU A 9 20.43 -28.90 -42.72
N SER A 10 20.98 -29.55 -41.68
CA SER A 10 21.10 -31.03 -41.57
C SER A 10 21.96 -31.48 -40.36
N ALA A 11 21.73 -32.73 -39.96
CA ALA A 11 21.94 -33.36 -38.65
C ALA A 11 23.17 -34.30 -38.56
N SER A 12 23.50 -34.78 -37.33
CA SER A 12 24.17 -36.08 -37.05
C SER A 12 23.93 -36.46 -35.56
N ALA A 13 23.11 -37.48 -35.23
CA ALA A 13 23.43 -38.88 -34.86
C ALA A 13 24.30 -39.03 -33.58
N SER A 14 23.79 -39.42 -32.40
CA SER A 14 23.26 -40.72 -31.89
C SER A 14 24.31 -41.72 -31.37
N ALA A 15 24.14 -42.15 -30.11
CA ALA A 15 24.55 -43.48 -29.62
C ALA A 15 23.64 -43.92 -28.45
N ALA A 16 23.17 -45.18 -28.51
CA ALA A 16 22.25 -45.82 -27.58
C ALA A 16 22.91 -47.04 -26.92
N VAL A 17 22.45 -47.43 -25.71
CA VAL A 17 22.54 -48.81 -25.19
C VAL A 17 21.28 -49.12 -24.36
N THR A 18 20.86 -50.38 -24.48
CA THR A 18 19.57 -51.05 -24.21
C THR A 18 19.39 -51.66 -22.81
N GLY A 19 18.14 -51.93 -22.41
CA GLY A 19 17.83 -53.11 -21.57
C GLY A 19 16.46 -53.17 -20.85
N GLY A 20 15.62 -54.16 -21.20
CA GLY A 20 14.75 -54.91 -20.28
C GLY A 20 13.30 -54.45 -20.07
N GLY A 21 12.31 -55.23 -20.52
CA GLY A 21 10.87 -54.98 -20.33
C GLY A 21 10.22 -55.68 -19.13
N VAL A 22 9.09 -55.11 -18.68
CA VAL A 22 8.06 -55.65 -17.75
C VAL A 22 6.70 -55.25 -18.34
N PRO A 23 5.64 -56.10 -18.31
CA PRO A 23 4.43 -55.89 -19.11
C PRO A 23 3.63 -54.67 -18.66
N ALA A 24 3.07 -53.96 -19.64
CA ALA A 24 2.27 -52.76 -19.43
C ALA A 24 1.01 -53.07 -18.61
N PRO A 25 0.78 -52.41 -17.46
CA PRO A 25 -0.58 -52.18 -17.00
C PRO A 25 -1.23 -51.20 -17.98
N ALA A 26 -2.48 -51.48 -18.37
CA ALA A 26 -3.25 -50.59 -19.23
C ALA A 26 -3.22 -49.15 -18.67
N PRO A 27 -3.04 -48.12 -19.52
CA PRO A 27 -3.10 -46.75 -19.04
C PRO A 27 -4.54 -46.47 -18.57
N ALA A 28 -4.72 -46.33 -17.26
CA ALA A 28 -5.81 -45.51 -16.77
C ALA A 28 -5.57 -44.12 -17.36
N ALA A 29 -6.49 -43.65 -18.20
CA ALA A 29 -6.38 -42.36 -18.85
C ALA A 29 -6.15 -41.28 -17.79
N THR A 30 -4.92 -40.78 -17.68
CA THR A 30 -4.58 -39.61 -16.88
C THR A 30 -5.27 -38.43 -17.55
N MET A 31 -6.33 -37.91 -16.94
CA MET A 31 -6.95 -36.67 -17.42
C MET A 31 -5.90 -35.56 -17.30
N SER A 32 -5.50 -34.95 -18.42
CA SER A 32 -4.51 -33.87 -18.45
C SER A 32 -5.13 -32.48 -18.18
N GLN A 33 -6.45 -32.41 -18.00
CA GLN A 33 -7.22 -31.16 -17.91
C GLN A 33 -8.35 -31.29 -16.87
N PRO A 34 -8.70 -30.21 -16.14
CA PRO A 34 -9.90 -30.17 -15.30
C PRO A 34 -11.15 -30.54 -16.10
N THR A 35 -11.97 -31.39 -15.52
CA THR A 35 -13.12 -31.99 -16.21
C THR A 35 -14.38 -31.83 -15.38
N LEU A 36 -15.47 -31.38 -16.01
CA LEU A 36 -16.80 -31.31 -15.42
C LEU A 36 -17.32 -32.73 -15.16
N VAL A 37 -17.72 -32.99 -13.91
CA VAL A 37 -18.27 -34.29 -13.46
C VAL A 37 -19.65 -34.15 -12.80
N GLY A 38 -20.16 -32.93 -12.74
CA GLY A 38 -21.52 -32.61 -12.30
C GLY A 38 -21.87 -31.18 -12.65
N TYR A 39 -23.15 -30.91 -12.87
CA TYR A 39 -23.67 -29.60 -13.26
C TYR A 39 -25.10 -29.42 -12.76
N ALA A 40 -25.42 -28.21 -12.30
CA ALA A 40 -26.79 -27.81 -11.97
C ALA A 40 -27.00 -26.30 -12.22
N GLU A 41 -28.23 -25.91 -12.51
CA GLU A 41 -28.65 -24.53 -12.74
C GLU A 41 -29.84 -24.21 -11.83
N LEU A 42 -29.69 -23.22 -10.96
CA LEU A 42 -30.80 -22.65 -10.21
C LEU A 42 -31.31 -21.40 -10.94
N PRO A 43 -32.59 -21.38 -11.40
CA PRO A 43 -33.12 -20.25 -12.15
C PRO A 43 -32.98 -18.92 -11.42
N ALA A 44 -32.60 -17.85 -12.12
CA ALA A 44 -32.40 -16.53 -11.56
C ALA A 44 -33.61 -16.07 -10.72
N ASP A 45 -34.82 -16.25 -11.24
CA ASP A 45 -36.07 -15.88 -10.58
C ASP A 45 -36.56 -16.97 -9.58
N THR A 46 -35.68 -17.37 -8.66
CA THR A 46 -36.02 -18.24 -7.53
C THR A 46 -36.25 -17.41 -6.28
N PHE A 47 -37.37 -17.66 -5.58
CA PHE A 47 -37.81 -16.86 -4.44
C PHE A 47 -38.11 -17.70 -3.20
N ALA A 48 -37.82 -17.13 -2.03
CA ALA A 48 -38.15 -17.68 -0.72
C ALA A 48 -39.21 -16.81 -0.01
N ALA A 49 -39.82 -17.38 1.05
CA ALA A 49 -40.78 -16.65 1.87
C ALA A 49 -40.13 -15.42 2.53
N GLY A 50 -40.86 -14.30 2.56
CA GLY A 50 -40.40 -13.04 3.15
C GLY A 50 -41.22 -11.85 2.65
N PRO A 51 -40.94 -10.64 3.15
CA PRO A 51 -41.60 -9.44 2.67
C PRO A 51 -41.26 -9.15 1.20
N ALA A 52 -42.07 -8.29 0.57
CA ALA A 52 -41.81 -7.76 -0.75
C ALA A 52 -40.46 -7.01 -0.79
N SER A 53 -39.77 -7.06 -1.93
CA SER A 53 -38.41 -6.53 -2.10
C SER A 53 -38.19 -5.85 -3.45
N GLY A 54 -37.07 -5.14 -3.58
CA GLY A 54 -36.64 -4.47 -4.79
C GLY A 54 -37.39 -3.17 -5.04
N ALA A 55 -37.81 -2.46 -4.00
CA ALA A 55 -38.49 -1.18 -4.11
C ALA A 55 -37.55 0.00 -4.39
N TRP A 56 -36.24 -0.17 -4.26
CA TRP A 56 -35.26 0.92 -4.36
C TRP A 56 -34.55 0.91 -5.72
N ASN A 57 -34.36 2.08 -6.32
CA ASN A 57 -33.87 2.23 -7.71
C ASN A 57 -32.35 2.47 -7.85
N GLY A 58 -31.57 2.33 -6.78
CA GLY A 58 -30.11 2.55 -6.78
C GLY A 58 -29.69 4.00 -6.56
N GLU A 59 -30.62 4.95 -6.66
CA GLU A 59 -30.41 6.36 -6.29
C GLU A 59 -30.94 6.67 -4.88
N GLY A 60 -31.27 5.63 -4.11
CA GLY A 60 -31.90 5.75 -2.79
C GLY A 60 -33.35 6.24 -2.84
N VAL A 61 -34.03 6.13 -3.98
CA VAL A 61 -35.46 6.45 -4.10
C VAL A 61 -36.30 5.16 -3.98
N ARG A 62 -37.29 5.20 -3.09
CA ARG A 62 -38.21 4.09 -2.85
C ARG A 62 -39.48 4.22 -3.70
N GLY A 63 -39.75 3.21 -4.52
CA GLY A 63 -40.98 3.03 -5.29
C GLY A 63 -41.79 1.82 -4.84
N GLU A 64 -42.54 1.23 -5.78
CA GLU A 64 -43.22 -0.05 -5.56
C GLU A 64 -42.22 -1.21 -5.61
N ALA A 65 -42.41 -2.21 -4.75
CA ALA A 65 -41.56 -3.39 -4.73
C ALA A 65 -41.70 -4.19 -6.03
N ARG A 66 -40.57 -4.48 -6.67
CA ARG A 66 -40.50 -5.29 -7.90
C ARG A 66 -40.93 -6.74 -7.67
N PHE A 67 -40.72 -7.26 -6.46
CA PHE A 67 -40.99 -8.65 -6.10
C PHE A 67 -41.89 -8.74 -4.89
N SER A 68 -42.82 -9.70 -4.91
CA SER A 68 -43.71 -9.98 -3.77
C SER A 68 -43.06 -10.81 -2.65
N ARG A 69 -41.83 -11.27 -2.86
CA ARG A 69 -41.07 -12.20 -2.01
C ARG A 69 -39.57 -11.81 -2.02
N GLN A 70 -38.76 -12.55 -1.26
CA GLN A 70 -37.30 -12.38 -1.23
C GLN A 70 -36.65 -13.26 -2.30
N PRO A 71 -35.75 -12.74 -3.15
CA PRO A 71 -34.92 -13.56 -4.00
C PRO A 71 -34.03 -14.49 -3.18
N VAL A 72 -33.68 -15.64 -3.77
CA VAL A 72 -32.72 -16.58 -3.18
C VAL A 72 -31.29 -16.27 -3.62
N GLN A 73 -31.13 -15.64 -4.79
CA GLN A 73 -29.85 -15.56 -5.50
C GLN A 73 -29.01 -14.35 -5.11
N GLY A 74 -27.82 -14.26 -5.69
CA GLY A 74 -26.74 -13.41 -5.20
C GLY A 74 -25.88 -14.24 -4.26
N PHE A 75 -25.08 -15.22 -4.71
CA PHE A 75 -24.42 -16.15 -3.79
C PHE A 75 -22.93 -15.87 -3.64
N SER A 76 -22.54 -15.37 -2.47
CA SER A 76 -21.17 -14.96 -2.13
C SER A 76 -20.44 -15.95 -1.21
N GLY A 77 -20.88 -17.20 -1.14
CA GLY A 77 -20.18 -18.19 -0.33
C GLY A 77 -20.95 -19.48 -0.12
N VAL A 78 -20.21 -20.57 0.08
CA VAL A 78 -20.79 -21.93 0.16
C VAL A 78 -20.11 -22.79 1.22
N GLN A 79 -20.90 -23.56 1.97
CA GLN A 79 -20.41 -24.59 2.90
C GLN A 79 -21.17 -25.90 2.72
N ARG A 80 -20.47 -27.03 2.92
CA ARG A 80 -21.07 -28.36 2.83
C ARG A 80 -21.77 -28.71 4.15
N LEU A 81 -23.00 -29.18 4.06
CA LEU A 81 -23.77 -29.70 5.20
C LEU A 81 -23.73 -31.23 5.26
N ALA A 82 -24.02 -31.76 6.45
CA ALA A 82 -24.27 -33.19 6.64
C ALA A 82 -25.41 -33.67 5.71
N GLY A 83 -25.29 -34.88 5.17
CA GLY A 83 -26.29 -35.45 4.26
C GLY A 83 -26.19 -34.97 2.80
N GLY A 84 -25.15 -34.23 2.43
CA GLY A 84 -24.86 -33.88 1.03
C GLY A 84 -25.61 -32.67 0.47
N SER A 85 -26.28 -31.90 1.33
CA SER A 85 -26.79 -30.57 0.98
C SER A 85 -25.71 -29.51 1.19
N PHE A 86 -25.93 -28.31 0.68
CA PHE A 86 -25.03 -27.16 0.79
C PHE A 86 -25.78 -26.01 1.42
N MET A 87 -25.05 -25.10 2.04
CA MET A 87 -25.55 -23.83 2.52
C MET A 87 -24.87 -22.74 1.69
N PHE A 88 -25.68 -21.85 1.10
CA PHE A 88 -25.19 -20.69 0.36
C PHE A 88 -25.54 -19.41 1.10
N LEU A 89 -24.58 -18.51 1.24
CA LEU A 89 -24.79 -17.16 1.74
C LEU A 89 -25.32 -16.28 0.61
N SER A 90 -26.33 -15.47 0.90
CA SER A 90 -26.72 -14.40 -0.01
C SER A 90 -25.79 -13.20 0.15
N ASP A 91 -25.33 -12.64 -0.95
CA ASP A 91 -24.70 -11.34 -1.13
C ASP A 91 -25.67 -10.18 -0.74
N ASN A 92 -25.26 -8.91 -0.88
CA ASN A 92 -26.10 -7.74 -0.68
C ASN A 92 -27.36 -7.73 -1.56
N GLY A 93 -27.42 -8.56 -2.59
CA GLY A 93 -28.63 -8.83 -3.35
C GLY A 93 -28.70 -8.08 -4.67
N PHE A 94 -29.16 -6.82 -4.67
CA PHE A 94 -29.44 -6.09 -5.91
C PHE A 94 -28.23 -5.38 -6.54
N GLY A 95 -27.02 -5.77 -6.14
CA GLY A 95 -25.74 -5.30 -6.70
C GLY A 95 -25.26 -3.94 -6.19
N SER A 96 -25.95 -3.32 -5.22
CA SER A 96 -25.43 -2.12 -4.57
C SER A 96 -26.07 -1.86 -3.20
N LYS A 97 -25.33 -1.17 -2.33
CA LYS A 97 -25.87 -0.64 -1.06
C LYS A 97 -27.18 0.14 -1.22
N ALA A 98 -27.29 0.94 -2.29
CA ALA A 98 -28.35 1.93 -2.45
C ALA A 98 -29.70 1.36 -2.90
N ASN A 99 -29.72 0.14 -3.45
CA ASN A 99 -30.94 -0.55 -3.85
C ASN A 99 -31.28 -1.77 -2.98
N SER A 100 -30.40 -2.17 -2.06
CA SER A 100 -30.54 -3.40 -1.26
C SER A 100 -31.17 -3.22 0.12
N ALA A 101 -31.80 -2.08 0.41
CA ALA A 101 -32.41 -1.80 1.72
C ALA A 101 -33.63 -2.69 2.07
N ASP A 102 -34.19 -3.43 1.12
CA ASP A 102 -35.28 -4.39 1.37
C ASP A 102 -34.94 -5.83 0.92
N TYR A 103 -33.65 -6.09 0.70
CA TYR A 103 -33.10 -7.42 0.48
C TYR A 103 -32.61 -7.99 1.82
N LEU A 104 -33.20 -9.09 2.29
CA LEU A 104 -32.85 -9.71 3.58
C LEU A 104 -31.68 -10.68 3.44
N LEU A 105 -30.62 -10.47 4.23
CA LEU A 105 -29.43 -11.33 4.22
C LEU A 105 -29.71 -12.68 4.87
N ARG A 106 -29.42 -13.77 4.16
CA ARG A 106 -29.79 -15.14 4.52
C ARG A 106 -28.74 -16.15 4.14
N LEU A 107 -28.77 -17.30 4.82
CA LEU A 107 -28.12 -18.51 4.34
C LEU A 107 -29.17 -19.52 3.90
N TYR A 108 -29.12 -19.96 2.65
CA TYR A 108 -30.07 -20.88 2.05
C TYR A 108 -29.52 -22.30 2.00
N ARG A 109 -30.30 -23.28 2.45
CA ARG A 109 -29.97 -24.70 2.23
C ARG A 109 -30.40 -25.11 0.83
N VAL A 110 -29.46 -25.61 0.03
CA VAL A 110 -29.70 -26.06 -1.34
C VAL A 110 -29.25 -27.51 -1.48
N SER A 111 -30.09 -28.35 -2.10
CA SER A 111 -29.75 -29.75 -2.38
C SER A 111 -29.74 -30.02 -3.88
N PHE A 112 -28.74 -30.76 -4.34
CA PHE A 112 -28.47 -31.02 -5.75
C PHE A 112 -28.64 -32.51 -6.07
N LYS A 113 -29.88 -33.01 -6.01
CA LYS A 113 -30.14 -34.41 -6.37
C LYS A 113 -30.02 -34.59 -7.89
N GLY A 114 -29.21 -35.55 -8.32
CA GLY A 114 -29.10 -35.89 -9.74
C GLY A 114 -28.16 -34.98 -10.52
N GLN A 115 -27.22 -34.32 -9.86
CA GLN A 115 -26.22 -33.41 -10.43
C GLN A 115 -25.31 -34.02 -11.51
N GLN A 116 -25.31 -35.35 -11.66
CA GLN A 116 -24.64 -36.06 -12.77
C GLN A 116 -25.53 -36.25 -14.00
N GLN A 117 -26.76 -35.73 -13.97
CA GLN A 117 -27.74 -35.77 -15.07
C GLN A 117 -27.88 -34.36 -15.64
N ALA A 118 -27.87 -34.26 -16.97
CA ALA A 118 -28.10 -32.98 -17.64
C ALA A 118 -29.48 -32.39 -17.27
N GLY A 119 -29.52 -31.10 -16.99
CA GLY A 119 -30.75 -30.38 -16.63
C GLY A 119 -31.24 -30.58 -15.20
N SER A 120 -30.36 -30.96 -14.26
CA SER A 120 -30.73 -31.07 -12.85
C SER A 120 -31.05 -29.70 -12.24
N VAL A 121 -32.23 -29.57 -11.62
CA VAL A 121 -32.66 -28.33 -10.96
C VAL A 121 -32.47 -28.47 -9.44
N PRO A 122 -31.67 -27.60 -8.80
CA PRO A 122 -31.47 -27.63 -7.36
C PRO A 122 -32.76 -27.36 -6.58
N GLN A 123 -32.87 -27.95 -5.40
CA GLN A 123 -33.99 -27.71 -4.49
C GLN A 123 -33.57 -26.77 -3.37
N VAL A 124 -34.20 -25.60 -3.30
CA VAL A 124 -34.04 -24.65 -2.19
C VAL A 124 -34.92 -25.07 -1.02
N GLY A 125 -34.30 -25.29 0.14
CA GLY A 125 -34.94 -25.71 1.38
C GLY A 125 -35.15 -24.56 2.36
N SER A 126 -34.87 -24.82 3.64
CA SER A 126 -34.93 -23.81 4.71
C SER A 126 -33.82 -22.77 4.60
N PHE A 127 -33.98 -21.64 5.28
CA PHE A 127 -32.95 -20.61 5.41
C PHE A 127 -32.67 -20.23 6.86
N VAL A 128 -31.50 -19.64 7.09
CA VAL A 128 -31.10 -18.93 8.31
C VAL A 128 -31.20 -17.43 8.01
N GLN A 129 -31.93 -16.69 8.84
CA GLN A 129 -32.10 -15.23 8.68
C GLN A 129 -31.09 -14.50 9.57
N LEU A 130 -30.23 -13.69 8.96
CA LEU A 130 -29.28 -12.85 9.70
C LEU A 130 -29.99 -11.66 10.37
N ARG A 131 -29.70 -11.44 11.64
CA ARG A 131 -30.41 -10.46 12.49
C ARG A 131 -29.59 -10.01 13.70
N ASP A 132 -29.89 -8.81 14.20
CA ASP A 132 -29.20 -8.17 15.34
C ASP A 132 -30.17 -7.75 16.47
N PRO A 133 -30.99 -8.65 17.05
CA PRO A 133 -31.98 -8.29 18.07
C PRO A 133 -31.36 -7.66 19.33
N ASP A 134 -30.11 -8.01 19.63
CA ASP A 134 -29.35 -7.54 20.79
C ASP A 134 -28.65 -6.19 20.58
N LYS A 135 -28.80 -5.54 19.42
CA LYS A 135 -28.20 -4.24 19.09
C LYS A 135 -26.67 -4.22 19.21
N ARG A 136 -26.01 -5.26 18.69
CA ARG A 136 -24.56 -5.37 18.62
C ARG A 136 -23.95 -4.45 17.56
N VAL A 137 -24.69 -4.12 16.49
CA VAL A 137 -24.21 -3.19 15.47
C VAL A 137 -24.15 -1.77 16.04
N PRO A 138 -22.97 -1.10 16.07
CA PRO A 138 -22.78 0.18 16.75
C PRO A 138 -23.20 1.40 15.89
N PHE A 139 -23.81 1.15 14.74
CA PHE A 139 -24.30 2.15 13.80
C PHE A 139 -25.74 1.84 13.40
N ARG A 140 -26.42 2.83 12.82
CA ARG A 140 -27.82 2.70 12.40
C ARG A 140 -27.94 1.72 11.23
N ILE A 141 -28.82 0.74 11.38
CA ILE A 141 -29.21 -0.19 10.31
C ILE A 141 -30.60 0.15 9.73
N VAL A 142 -30.98 -0.46 8.61
CA VAL A 142 -32.28 -0.22 7.97
C VAL A 142 -33.44 -0.56 8.92
N ASN A 143 -33.40 -1.74 9.54
CA ASN A 143 -34.46 -2.25 10.40
C ASN A 143 -34.26 -1.90 11.89
N GLU A 144 -33.60 -0.77 12.18
CA GLU A 144 -33.18 -0.30 13.51
C GLU A 144 -34.28 -0.41 14.58
N ASN A 145 -35.51 -0.06 14.20
CA ASN A 145 -36.67 0.07 15.09
C ASN A 145 -37.55 -1.19 15.16
N SER A 146 -37.18 -2.27 14.48
CA SER A 146 -37.90 -3.55 14.56
C SER A 146 -37.39 -4.38 15.74
N ALA A 147 -38.19 -5.34 16.22
CA ALA A 147 -37.77 -6.20 17.33
C ALA A 147 -36.62 -7.14 16.94
N GLU A 148 -36.72 -7.75 15.75
CA GLU A 148 -35.72 -8.71 15.28
C GLU A 148 -34.48 -8.03 14.68
N ARG A 149 -34.57 -6.77 14.21
CA ARG A 149 -33.46 -6.05 13.55
C ARG A 149 -32.83 -6.89 12.43
N LEU A 150 -33.68 -7.31 11.50
CA LEU A 150 -33.26 -8.11 10.34
C LEU A 150 -32.23 -7.34 9.51
N LEU A 151 -31.10 -7.98 9.20
CA LEU A 151 -30.03 -7.35 8.44
C LEU A 151 -30.32 -7.39 6.95
N THR A 152 -29.98 -6.30 6.26
CA THR A 152 -30.22 -6.11 4.83
C THR A 152 -28.94 -5.88 4.05
N GLY A 153 -29.00 -6.04 2.73
CA GLY A 153 -27.87 -5.72 1.86
C GLY A 153 -27.49 -4.24 1.80
N ALA A 154 -28.27 -3.34 2.42
CA ALA A 154 -27.83 -1.96 2.63
C ALA A 154 -27.00 -1.79 3.92
N ASP A 155 -27.11 -2.72 4.86
CA ASP A 155 -26.38 -2.69 6.13
C ASP A 155 -24.98 -3.28 5.96
N PHE A 156 -24.91 -4.43 5.30
CA PHE A 156 -23.71 -5.23 5.08
C PHE A 156 -23.70 -5.79 3.65
N ASP A 157 -22.50 -6.06 3.18
CA ASP A 157 -22.19 -6.69 1.90
C ASP A 157 -21.41 -7.97 2.18
N PRO A 158 -22.12 -9.05 2.53
CA PRO A 158 -21.49 -10.21 3.13
C PRO A 158 -20.81 -11.08 2.07
N GLU A 159 -19.54 -11.38 2.31
CA GLU A 159 -18.64 -12.02 1.35
C GLU A 159 -17.87 -13.16 2.02
N GLY A 160 -18.18 -14.38 1.61
CA GLY A 160 -17.70 -15.62 2.21
C GLY A 160 -18.26 -15.87 3.61
N PHE A 161 -18.41 -17.15 3.96
CA PHE A 161 -18.66 -17.55 5.35
C PHE A 161 -18.06 -18.90 5.68
N VAL A 162 -17.84 -19.13 6.97
CA VAL A 162 -17.35 -20.39 7.51
C VAL A 162 -18.18 -20.81 8.73
N VAL A 163 -18.22 -22.11 8.98
CA VAL A 163 -18.82 -22.67 10.20
C VAL A 163 -17.68 -23.01 11.15
N ALA A 164 -17.66 -22.39 12.32
CA ALA A 164 -16.66 -22.67 13.35
C ALA A 164 -16.91 -24.04 14.03
N PRO A 165 -15.91 -24.63 14.72
CA PRO A 165 -16.06 -25.93 15.37
C PRO A 165 -17.16 -26.00 16.44
N ASP A 166 -17.53 -24.87 17.03
CA ASP A 166 -18.63 -24.75 18.00
C ASP A 166 -20.02 -24.62 17.32
N GLY A 167 -20.05 -24.58 15.98
CA GLY A 167 -21.25 -24.49 15.17
C GLY A 167 -21.73 -23.07 14.88
N THR A 168 -21.04 -22.03 15.36
CA THR A 168 -21.36 -20.64 15.00
C THR A 168 -20.91 -20.31 13.57
N LEU A 169 -21.45 -19.22 13.04
CA LEU A 169 -21.18 -18.75 11.68
C LEU A 169 -20.30 -17.51 11.75
N TRP A 170 -19.27 -17.49 10.91
CA TRP A 170 -18.43 -16.31 10.71
C TRP A 170 -18.53 -15.87 9.27
N VAL A 171 -18.79 -14.58 9.05
CA VAL A 171 -19.08 -13.98 7.74
C VAL A 171 -18.13 -12.81 7.52
N GLY A 172 -17.54 -12.71 6.34
CA GLY A 172 -16.77 -11.54 5.92
C GLY A 172 -17.70 -10.44 5.42
N ASP A 173 -17.33 -9.18 5.56
CA ASP A 173 -18.09 -8.04 5.01
C ASP A 173 -17.21 -7.18 4.09
N GLU A 174 -17.80 -6.63 3.05
CA GLU A 174 -17.11 -5.78 2.08
C GLU A 174 -17.18 -4.27 2.45
N PHE A 175 -18.31 -3.81 2.97
CA PHE A 175 -18.57 -2.39 3.21
C PHE A 175 -17.75 -1.80 4.35
N GLY A 176 -17.69 -2.47 5.49
CA GLY A 176 -16.61 -2.25 6.43
C GLY A 176 -15.93 -3.57 6.53
N PRO A 177 -14.70 -3.76 6.01
CA PRO A 177 -13.99 -5.03 6.16
C PRO A 177 -14.03 -5.52 7.61
N TYR A 178 -14.98 -6.42 7.88
CA TYR A 178 -15.40 -6.86 9.20
C TYR A 178 -15.45 -8.37 9.19
N LEU A 179 -15.18 -8.96 10.35
CA LEU A 179 -15.72 -10.27 10.68
C LEU A 179 -17.01 -10.09 11.48
N LEU A 180 -18.07 -10.70 10.98
CA LEU A 180 -19.37 -10.78 11.64
C LEU A 180 -19.53 -12.19 12.22
N HIS A 181 -19.88 -12.28 13.50
CA HIS A 181 -20.00 -13.55 14.21
C HIS A 181 -21.46 -13.79 14.63
N PHE A 182 -22.10 -14.78 14.02
CA PHE A 182 -23.49 -15.13 14.23
C PHE A 182 -23.64 -16.49 14.91
N SER A 183 -24.71 -16.67 15.67
CA SER A 183 -25.16 -18.00 16.09
C SER A 183 -25.53 -18.86 14.87
N ALA A 184 -25.64 -20.18 15.07
CA ALA A 184 -26.09 -21.12 14.04
C ALA A 184 -27.48 -20.80 13.46
N ASP A 185 -28.31 -20.06 14.22
CA ASP A 185 -29.64 -19.61 13.80
C ASP A 185 -29.67 -18.13 13.33
N GLY A 186 -28.53 -17.46 13.22
CA GLY A 186 -28.39 -16.15 12.55
C GLY A 186 -28.48 -14.91 13.44
N VAL A 187 -28.36 -15.05 14.77
CA VAL A 187 -28.28 -13.91 15.70
C VAL A 187 -26.85 -13.41 15.78
N LEU A 188 -26.63 -12.12 15.53
CA LEU A 188 -25.32 -11.48 15.72
C LEU A 188 -24.91 -11.52 17.20
N LEU A 189 -23.78 -12.16 17.50
CA LEU A 189 -23.34 -12.46 18.86
C LEU A 189 -22.51 -11.32 19.48
N GLU A 190 -21.79 -10.59 18.64
CA GLU A 190 -20.92 -9.49 19.05
C GLU A 190 -20.87 -8.38 18.00
N ALA A 191 -20.28 -7.24 18.37
CA ALA A 191 -20.13 -6.13 17.43
C ALA A 191 -19.22 -6.54 16.25
N PRO A 192 -19.43 -5.99 15.04
CA PRO A 192 -18.55 -6.22 13.90
C PRO A 192 -17.08 -5.99 14.26
N ILE A 193 -16.22 -6.97 13.97
CA ILE A 193 -14.79 -6.92 14.30
C ILE A 193 -14.05 -6.24 13.16
N ALA A 194 -13.61 -4.99 13.38
CA ALA A 194 -12.84 -4.20 12.41
C ALA A 194 -11.52 -4.87 12.01
N THR A 195 -11.22 -4.81 10.72
CA THR A 195 -9.93 -5.25 10.17
C THR A 195 -8.86 -4.18 10.40
N PRO A 196 -7.79 -4.47 11.16
CA PRO A 196 -6.70 -3.54 11.32
C PRO A 196 -5.89 -3.39 10.03
N ASN A 197 -5.33 -2.21 9.80
CA ASN A 197 -4.40 -1.96 8.70
C ASN A 197 -3.03 -2.55 9.05
N LEU A 198 -2.90 -3.87 8.94
CA LEU A 198 -1.69 -4.60 9.27
C LEU A 198 -0.66 -4.53 8.14
N ALA A 199 -0.34 -3.33 7.66
CA ALA A 199 0.70 -3.16 6.64
C ALA A 199 2.01 -3.82 7.12
N GLY A 200 2.32 -3.66 8.42
CA GLY A 200 3.65 -3.83 8.97
C GLY A 200 4.55 -2.79 8.31
N LEU A 201 4.97 -1.75 9.03
CA LEU A 201 5.88 -0.79 8.42
C LEU A 201 7.24 -1.47 8.26
N PRO A 202 7.79 -1.63 7.04
CA PRO A 202 9.07 -2.30 6.83
C PRO A 202 10.27 -1.44 7.29
N THR A 203 10.01 -0.38 8.06
CA THR A 203 10.98 0.41 8.81
C THR A 203 11.73 -0.45 9.82
N LEU A 204 12.95 -0.05 10.16
CA LEU A 204 13.87 -0.78 11.04
C LEU A 204 13.25 -1.18 12.38
N ASN A 205 12.41 -0.32 12.96
CA ASN A 205 11.79 -0.51 14.27
C ASN A 205 10.27 -0.77 14.20
N GLY A 206 9.70 -0.91 13.00
CA GLY A 206 8.24 -1.02 12.79
C GLY A 206 7.44 0.26 13.10
N GLY A 207 8.11 1.38 13.34
CA GLY A 207 7.52 2.68 13.67
C GLY A 207 7.09 3.48 12.45
N LYS A 208 6.22 4.48 12.67
CA LYS A 208 5.76 5.41 11.63
C LYS A 208 6.95 6.08 10.92
N PRO A 209 7.02 6.05 9.58
CA PRO A 209 8.02 6.80 8.83
C PRO A 209 7.90 8.31 9.09
N VAL A 210 9.04 9.00 9.25
CA VAL A 210 9.05 10.45 9.48
C VAL A 210 8.95 11.24 8.17
N VAL A 211 8.12 12.28 8.15
CA VAL A 211 8.07 13.25 7.04
C VAL A 211 8.92 14.45 7.40
N VAL A 212 10.02 14.67 6.67
CA VAL A 212 10.88 15.84 6.86
C VAL A 212 10.58 16.87 5.78
N GLY A 213 10.15 18.07 6.20
CA GLY A 213 9.98 19.20 5.30
C GLY A 213 11.34 19.77 4.91
N HIS A 214 11.82 19.36 3.73
CA HIS A 214 13.11 19.76 3.18
C HIS A 214 13.10 21.25 2.87
N ARG A 215 13.85 22.01 3.67
CA ARG A 215 13.86 23.48 3.69
C ARG A 215 12.48 24.10 3.98
N GLY A 216 11.63 23.34 4.69
CA GLY A 216 10.21 23.61 4.91
C GLY A 216 9.32 23.02 3.80
N SER A 217 8.30 23.75 3.38
CA SER A 217 7.50 23.43 2.19
C SER A 217 8.05 24.20 0.99
N SER A 218 9.30 23.91 0.64
CA SER A 218 10.05 24.63 -0.40
C SER A 218 9.42 24.51 -1.80
N GLY A 219 8.59 23.50 -2.02
CA GLY A 219 7.79 23.35 -3.24
C GLY A 219 6.65 24.36 -3.38
N THR A 220 6.27 25.06 -2.29
CA THR A 220 5.12 25.99 -2.27
C THR A 220 5.45 27.37 -1.71
N ARG A 221 6.60 27.53 -1.06
CA ARG A 221 7.11 28.79 -0.49
C ARG A 221 8.62 28.88 -0.70
N PRO A 222 9.22 30.08 -0.76
CA PRO A 222 10.66 30.24 -0.80
C PRO A 222 11.32 29.51 0.37
N GLU A 223 12.34 28.71 0.04
CA GLU A 223 13.02 27.81 0.97
C GLU A 223 13.64 28.55 2.17
N HIS A 224 13.74 27.83 3.30
CA HIS A 224 14.27 28.35 4.57
C HIS A 224 13.70 29.70 4.97
N THR A 225 12.39 29.85 4.91
CA THR A 225 11.66 30.98 5.50
C THR A 225 10.78 30.46 6.63
N LEU A 226 10.48 31.30 7.64
CA LEU A 226 9.50 30.90 8.66
C LEU A 226 8.12 30.57 8.05
N ALA A 227 7.78 31.18 6.91
CA ALA A 227 6.56 30.86 6.17
C ALA A 227 6.60 29.45 5.59
N SER A 228 7.70 29.06 4.94
CA SER A 228 7.92 27.70 4.43
C SER A 228 7.87 26.66 5.55
N TYR A 229 8.49 26.94 6.70
CA TYR A 229 8.43 26.04 7.86
C TYR A 229 7.04 25.93 8.48
N ARG A 230 6.30 27.05 8.63
CA ARG A 230 4.91 27.02 9.10
C ARG A 230 4.01 26.20 8.17
N GLU A 231 4.17 26.36 6.87
CA GLU A 231 3.43 25.59 5.87
C GLU A 231 3.76 24.10 5.98
N ALA A 232 5.03 23.72 6.09
CA ALA A 232 5.43 22.32 6.29
C ALA A 232 4.81 21.71 7.55
N ILE A 233 4.83 22.45 8.66
CA ILE A 233 4.21 22.04 9.92
C ILE A 233 2.71 21.82 9.74
N ALA A 234 2.00 22.79 9.15
CA ALA A 234 0.57 22.70 8.91
C ALA A 234 0.21 21.54 7.98
N ALA A 235 1.07 21.27 7.00
CA ALA A 235 0.93 20.18 6.03
C ALA A 235 1.25 18.79 6.60
N GLY A 236 1.72 18.69 7.85
CA GLY A 236 1.93 17.41 8.53
C GLY A 236 3.38 16.94 8.62
N ALA A 237 4.38 17.76 8.30
CA ALA A 237 5.80 17.41 8.51
C ALA A 237 6.09 17.14 9.99
N ASP A 238 6.75 16.02 10.31
CA ASP A 238 7.17 15.65 11.66
C ASP A 238 8.42 16.45 12.07
N PHE A 239 9.28 16.76 11.11
CA PHE A 239 10.45 17.62 11.26
C PHE A 239 10.49 18.71 10.18
N ILE A 240 11.06 19.87 10.52
CA ILE A 240 11.48 20.89 9.55
C ILE A 240 13.00 20.92 9.48
N GLU A 241 13.55 21.06 8.27
CA GLU A 241 15.00 21.03 8.06
C GLU A 241 15.56 22.44 7.78
N PRO A 242 16.36 23.00 8.69
CA PRO A 242 17.19 24.16 8.43
C PRO A 242 18.62 23.78 8.03
N ASP A 243 19.05 24.20 6.85
CA ASP A 243 20.46 24.19 6.44
C ASP A 243 21.19 25.35 7.10
N LEU A 244 22.30 25.11 7.78
CA LEU A 244 22.94 26.12 8.62
C LEU A 244 24.28 26.60 8.07
N VAL A 245 24.37 27.91 7.91
CA VAL A 245 25.58 28.69 7.61
C VAL A 245 25.73 29.82 8.63
N VAL A 246 26.89 30.47 8.68
CA VAL A 246 27.25 31.40 9.76
C VAL A 246 27.40 32.83 9.22
N THR A 247 26.82 33.80 9.92
CA THR A 247 27.00 35.23 9.64
C THR A 247 28.38 35.72 10.09
N LYS A 248 28.80 36.90 9.62
CA LYS A 248 30.06 37.55 10.02
C LYS A 248 30.23 37.71 11.53
N ASP A 249 29.13 37.94 12.23
CA ASP A 249 29.05 38.12 13.69
C ASP A 249 28.70 36.84 14.45
N GLY A 250 28.83 35.67 13.82
CA GLY A 250 28.81 34.36 14.50
C GLY A 250 27.41 33.81 14.81
N VAL A 251 26.40 34.19 14.03
CA VAL A 251 25.01 33.70 14.19
C VAL A 251 24.68 32.65 13.13
N LEU A 252 24.05 31.55 13.56
CA LEU A 252 23.53 30.53 12.64
C LEU A 252 22.24 30.99 11.98
N VAL A 253 22.23 31.02 10.65
CA VAL A 253 21.06 31.34 9.82
C VAL A 253 20.72 30.19 8.89
N ALA A 254 19.43 30.04 8.57
CA ALA A 254 18.97 28.95 7.72
C ALA A 254 19.12 29.31 6.23
N ARG A 255 20.10 28.76 5.52
CA ARG A 255 20.32 28.88 4.07
C ARG A 255 21.06 27.66 3.55
N HIS A 256 20.64 27.15 2.39
CA HIS A 256 21.23 25.96 1.79
C HIS A 256 22.69 26.19 1.39
N GLU A 257 23.03 27.35 0.83
CA GLU A 257 24.42 27.65 0.46
C GLU A 257 24.96 28.86 1.23
N PRO A 258 26.29 28.92 1.47
CA PRO A 258 26.94 30.13 1.95
C PRO A 258 26.77 31.27 0.95
N VAL A 259 26.71 30.96 -0.35
CA VAL A 259 26.43 31.94 -1.41
C VAL A 259 24.92 32.13 -1.59
N ILE A 260 24.42 33.34 -1.32
CA ILE A 260 22.98 33.69 -1.41
C ILE A 260 22.58 34.30 -2.76
N ALA A 261 23.57 34.65 -3.59
CA ALA A 261 23.38 34.95 -5.00
C ALA A 261 24.69 34.69 -5.77
N VAL A 262 24.62 33.83 -6.79
CA VAL A 262 25.72 33.49 -7.70
C VAL A 262 25.67 34.40 -8.91
N VAL A 263 26.80 35.00 -9.27
CA VAL A 263 26.90 35.96 -10.38
C VAL A 263 27.90 35.44 -11.42
N GLY A 264 27.45 35.33 -12.65
CA GLY A 264 28.26 34.91 -13.79
C GLY A 264 29.36 35.90 -14.14
N ALA A 265 30.26 35.48 -15.03
CA ALA A 265 31.32 36.33 -15.56
C ALA A 265 30.77 37.52 -16.39
N ASP A 266 29.52 37.44 -16.85
CA ASP A 266 28.80 38.49 -17.58
C ASP A 266 27.96 39.39 -16.66
N ASP A 267 28.21 39.35 -15.35
CA ASP A 267 27.51 40.09 -14.29
C ASP A 267 26.01 39.77 -14.16
N LYS A 268 25.53 38.71 -14.80
CA LYS A 268 24.15 38.24 -14.59
C LYS A 268 24.05 37.30 -13.40
N VAL A 269 22.94 37.42 -12.67
CA VAL A 269 22.59 36.48 -11.62
C VAL A 269 22.24 35.13 -12.25
N ILE A 270 22.95 34.09 -11.83
CA ILE A 270 22.73 32.70 -12.25
C ILE A 270 21.68 32.06 -11.34
N GLU A 271 21.84 32.24 -10.04
CA GLU A 271 20.97 31.73 -8.99
C GLU A 271 20.93 32.74 -7.83
N ALA A 272 19.79 32.88 -7.17
CA ALA A 272 19.66 33.68 -5.95
C ALA A 272 18.60 33.09 -5.03
N THR A 273 18.85 33.17 -3.73
CA THR A 273 17.90 32.84 -2.66
C THR A 273 17.57 34.07 -1.80
N ALA A 274 18.24 35.19 -2.06
CA ALA A 274 17.93 36.50 -1.52
C ALA A 274 18.08 37.61 -2.57
N ASP A 275 17.40 38.73 -2.35
CA ASP A 275 17.39 39.90 -3.23
C ASP A 275 18.67 40.77 -3.19
N VAL A 276 19.76 40.28 -2.59
CA VAL A 276 21.00 41.03 -2.33
C VAL A 276 21.60 41.66 -3.59
N HIS A 277 21.53 40.98 -4.74
CA HIS A 277 22.05 41.47 -6.01
C HIS A 277 21.34 42.75 -6.50
N SER A 278 20.13 43.03 -6.00
CA SER A 278 19.33 44.22 -6.32
C SER A 278 19.54 45.39 -5.34
N ARG A 279 20.34 45.19 -4.28
CA ARG A 279 20.56 46.17 -3.19
C ARG A 279 21.83 47.00 -3.43
N PRO A 280 21.72 48.29 -3.81
CA PRO A 280 22.89 49.11 -4.14
C PRO A 280 23.91 49.24 -2.99
N GLU A 281 23.43 49.24 -1.74
CA GLU A 281 24.22 49.34 -0.52
C GLU A 281 25.16 48.15 -0.29
N PHE A 282 24.95 47.01 -0.97
CA PHE A 282 25.75 45.80 -0.82
C PHE A 282 26.58 45.45 -2.05
N ARG A 283 26.64 46.31 -3.07
CA ARG A 283 27.40 46.04 -4.31
C ARG A 283 28.88 45.72 -4.08
N ASP A 284 29.47 46.28 -3.04
CA ASP A 284 30.87 46.06 -2.64
C ASP A 284 31.11 44.70 -1.96
N ARG A 285 30.05 43.92 -1.67
CA ARG A 285 30.13 42.56 -1.12
C ARG A 285 30.25 41.47 -2.18
N LEU A 286 30.14 41.80 -3.47
CA LEU A 286 30.35 40.84 -4.54
C LEU A 286 31.82 40.43 -4.59
N THR A 287 32.10 39.14 -4.39
CA THR A 287 33.46 38.61 -4.33
C THR A 287 33.54 37.23 -4.97
N THR A 288 34.75 36.71 -5.11
CA THR A 288 35.02 35.34 -5.56
C THR A 288 35.72 34.58 -4.43
N LYS A 289 35.17 33.43 -4.04
CA LYS A 289 35.74 32.55 -3.01
C LYS A 289 35.88 31.12 -3.55
N THR A 290 36.76 30.35 -2.93
CA THR A 290 36.92 28.92 -3.22
C THR A 290 36.01 28.15 -2.27
N LEU A 291 34.84 27.74 -2.75
CA LEU A 291 33.92 26.88 -2.03
C LEU A 291 34.17 25.44 -2.49
N ASP A 292 34.63 24.60 -1.57
CA ASP A 292 34.89 23.18 -1.80
C ASP A 292 35.80 22.87 -3.02
N GLY A 293 36.82 23.70 -3.20
CA GLY A 293 37.76 23.62 -4.32
C GLY A 293 37.27 24.23 -5.63
N VAL A 294 36.05 24.80 -5.66
CA VAL A 294 35.45 25.46 -6.82
C VAL A 294 35.45 26.98 -6.64
N GLN A 295 35.88 27.73 -7.66
CA GLN A 295 35.78 29.18 -7.65
C GLN A 295 34.32 29.60 -7.86
N VAL A 296 33.74 30.27 -6.87
CA VAL A 296 32.36 30.77 -6.91
C VAL A 296 32.39 32.28 -6.75
N ARG A 297 31.80 32.99 -7.71
CA ARG A 297 31.60 34.44 -7.67
C ARG A 297 30.18 34.75 -7.22
N GLY A 298 30.03 35.54 -6.16
CA GLY A 298 28.73 35.82 -5.58
C GLY A 298 28.76 36.63 -4.29
N TYR A 299 27.62 36.65 -3.60
CA TYR A 299 27.43 37.27 -2.29
C TYR A 299 27.32 36.19 -1.23
N PHE A 300 28.17 36.24 -0.21
CA PHE A 300 28.32 35.16 0.78
C PHE A 300 27.81 35.58 2.16
N VAL A 301 27.07 34.73 2.86
CA VAL A 301 26.44 34.99 4.17
C VAL A 301 27.46 35.46 5.20
N GLU A 302 28.65 34.84 5.23
CA GLU A 302 29.69 35.16 6.20
C GLU A 302 30.33 36.55 6.00
N ASP A 303 30.00 37.26 4.92
CA ASP A 303 30.42 38.65 4.69
C ASP A 303 29.43 39.68 5.25
N PHE A 304 28.29 39.24 5.77
CA PHE A 304 27.23 40.07 6.33
C PHE A 304 27.03 39.80 7.81
N THR A 305 26.81 40.86 8.59
CA THR A 305 26.27 40.76 9.95
C THR A 305 24.81 40.29 9.91
N LEU A 306 24.31 39.75 11.02
CA LEU A 306 22.89 39.40 11.11
C LEU A 306 21.98 40.61 10.83
N ALA A 307 22.34 41.78 11.35
CA ALA A 307 21.56 43.01 11.15
C ALA A 307 21.45 43.39 9.66
N GLU A 308 22.53 43.25 8.89
CA GLU A 308 22.52 43.46 7.43
C GLU A 308 21.65 42.41 6.73
N LEU A 309 21.82 41.13 7.04
CA LEU A 309 21.03 40.04 6.42
C LEU A 309 19.53 40.16 6.67
N LYS A 310 19.13 40.69 7.83
CA LYS A 310 17.72 40.92 8.15
C LYS A 310 17.06 42.01 7.30
N THR A 311 17.84 42.84 6.61
CA THR A 311 17.31 43.81 5.64
C THR A 311 16.97 43.19 4.28
N LEU A 312 17.55 42.03 3.97
CA LEU A 312 17.31 41.29 2.73
C LEU A 312 15.99 40.53 2.78
N ARG A 313 15.51 40.13 1.59
CA ARG A 313 14.30 39.33 1.44
C ARG A 313 14.59 38.08 0.62
N ALA A 314 13.99 36.97 1.05
CA ALA A 314 14.05 35.70 0.34
C ALA A 314 13.38 35.81 -1.03
N VAL A 315 13.94 35.09 -2.00
CA VAL A 315 13.37 34.92 -3.36
C VAL A 315 13.37 33.44 -3.74
N GLU A 316 12.47 33.06 -4.63
CA GLU A 316 12.37 31.70 -5.16
C GLU A 316 13.58 31.35 -6.04
N ARG A 317 14.28 30.24 -5.72
CA ARG A 317 15.48 29.81 -6.47
C ARG A 317 15.15 29.12 -7.79
N LEU A 318 13.95 28.54 -7.91
CA LEU A 318 13.45 27.89 -9.12
C LEU A 318 12.26 28.68 -9.75
N PRO A 319 12.43 29.97 -10.09
CA PRO A 319 11.30 30.84 -10.42
C PRO A 319 10.54 30.41 -11.68
N LYS A 320 11.22 29.72 -12.62
CA LYS A 320 10.60 29.16 -13.83
C LYS A 320 9.68 27.97 -13.53
N LEU A 321 9.96 27.24 -12.44
CA LEU A 321 9.21 26.04 -12.06
C LEU A 321 8.12 26.35 -11.03
N ARG A 322 8.41 27.20 -10.05
CA ARG A 322 7.56 27.45 -8.86
C ARG A 322 6.90 28.84 -8.84
N GLY A 323 7.32 29.75 -9.72
CA GLY A 323 6.83 31.12 -9.78
C GLY A 323 7.43 32.02 -8.68
N THR A 324 7.20 33.33 -8.77
CA THR A 324 7.84 34.35 -7.91
C THR A 324 6.85 35.09 -7.01
N ALA A 325 5.66 34.52 -6.79
CA ALA A 325 4.57 35.20 -6.08
C ALA A 325 4.90 35.63 -4.65
N TYR A 326 5.90 34.99 -4.04
CA TYR A 326 6.34 35.21 -2.66
C TYR A 326 7.67 35.96 -2.53
N ASP A 327 8.28 36.36 -3.65
CA ASP A 327 9.54 37.10 -3.64
C ASP A 327 9.39 38.40 -2.85
N GLY A 328 10.40 38.74 -2.05
CA GLY A 328 10.43 40.01 -1.33
C GLY A 328 9.62 40.01 -0.01
N GLN A 329 8.91 38.93 0.33
CA GLN A 329 7.98 38.94 1.47
C GLN A 329 8.60 38.48 2.79
N PHE A 330 9.60 37.60 2.75
CA PHE A 330 10.08 36.89 3.94
C PHE A 330 11.55 37.16 4.24
N GLU A 331 11.89 37.18 5.52
CA GLU A 331 13.27 37.35 6.00
C GLU A 331 14.04 36.02 6.03
N ILE A 332 15.37 36.13 6.11
CA ILE A 332 16.28 35.03 6.44
C ILE A 332 16.15 34.73 7.95
N PRO A 333 15.75 33.50 8.35
CA PRO A 333 15.62 33.16 9.76
C PRO A 333 16.94 32.68 10.37
N THR A 334 17.15 32.99 11.63
CA THR A 334 18.16 32.38 12.50
C THR A 334 17.69 31.01 13.00
N LEU A 335 18.61 30.15 13.44
CA LEU A 335 18.25 28.89 14.09
C LEU A 335 17.37 29.12 15.34
N ALA A 336 17.66 30.17 16.12
CA ALA A 336 16.86 30.51 17.31
C ALA A 336 15.40 30.83 16.96
N GLU A 337 15.15 31.54 15.85
CA GLU A 337 13.79 31.81 15.37
C GLU A 337 13.07 30.55 14.88
N VAL A 338 13.80 29.60 14.27
CA VAL A 338 13.24 28.30 13.88
C VAL A 338 12.84 27.49 15.11
N ILE A 339 13.68 27.45 16.15
CA ILE A 339 13.37 26.81 17.44
C ILE A 339 12.15 27.47 18.10
N ALA A 340 12.09 28.80 18.08
CA ALA A 340 10.96 29.55 18.62
C ALA A 340 9.64 29.19 17.91
N LEU A 341 9.66 29.04 16.58
CA LEU A 341 8.49 28.61 15.79
C LEU A 341 7.98 27.22 16.23
N VAL A 342 8.89 26.26 16.39
CA VAL A 342 8.52 24.88 16.78
C VAL A 342 7.93 24.84 18.20
N ARG A 343 8.46 25.65 19.13
CA ARG A 343 7.90 25.81 20.48
C ARG A 343 6.54 26.50 20.48
N GLU A 344 6.39 27.54 19.67
CA GLU A 344 5.11 28.24 19.49
C GLU A 344 4.03 27.27 18.98
N THR A 345 4.40 26.41 18.03
CA THR A 345 3.51 25.38 17.49
C THR A 345 3.06 24.40 18.58
N GLU A 346 4.00 23.88 19.37
CA GLU A 346 3.69 22.97 20.48
C GLU A 346 2.76 23.64 21.50
N ALA A 347 3.07 24.87 21.91
CA ALA A 347 2.25 25.60 22.87
C ALA A 347 0.81 25.83 22.36
N LYS A 348 0.63 26.03 21.05
CA LYS A 348 -0.69 26.28 20.43
C LYS A 348 -1.48 25.01 20.14
N THR A 349 -0.82 23.91 19.79
CA THR A 349 -1.47 22.73 19.19
C THR A 349 -1.26 21.44 19.98
N GLY A 350 -0.34 21.42 20.94
CA GLY A 350 0.15 20.21 21.60
C GLY A 350 1.04 19.32 20.72
N ARG A 351 1.19 19.63 19.43
CA ARG A 351 2.00 18.85 18.50
C ARG A 351 3.48 19.15 18.69
N LYS A 352 4.27 18.11 18.97
CA LYS A 352 5.73 18.19 19.08
C LYS A 352 6.37 17.98 17.71
N VAL A 353 6.67 19.07 17.01
CA VAL A 353 7.48 19.06 15.78
C VAL A 353 8.96 19.06 16.15
N GLY A 354 9.81 18.39 15.39
CA GLY A 354 11.26 18.44 15.54
C GLY A 354 11.97 19.37 14.54
N ILE A 355 13.27 19.56 14.72
CA ILE A 355 14.14 20.21 13.73
C ILE A 355 15.19 19.22 13.23
N TYR A 356 15.60 19.36 11.98
CA TYR A 356 16.58 18.50 11.33
C TYR A 356 17.74 19.33 10.77
N PRO A 357 18.54 20.02 11.62
CA PRO A 357 19.60 20.91 11.15
C PRO A 357 20.70 20.20 10.36
N GLU A 358 21.07 20.76 9.21
CA GLU A 358 22.28 20.41 8.47
C GLU A 358 23.40 21.39 8.76
N THR A 359 24.60 20.92 9.08
CA THR A 359 25.80 21.78 9.08
C THR A 359 26.37 21.84 7.66
N LYS A 360 26.21 22.98 6.98
CA LYS A 360 26.70 23.17 5.61
C LYS A 360 28.17 23.53 5.56
N HIS A 361 28.90 22.85 4.68
CA HIS A 361 30.33 23.06 4.40
C HIS A 361 31.19 23.31 5.67
N PRO A 362 31.16 22.44 6.71
CA PRO A 362 31.92 22.67 7.94
C PRO A 362 33.40 22.99 7.72
N THR A 363 34.06 22.31 6.78
CA THR A 363 35.47 22.57 6.44
C THR A 363 35.65 23.98 5.88
N TYR A 364 34.81 24.41 4.95
CA TYR A 364 34.84 25.78 4.41
C TYR A 364 34.55 26.83 5.50
N MET A 365 33.53 26.61 6.33
CA MET A 365 33.16 27.55 7.42
C MET A 365 34.30 27.72 8.42
N GLN A 366 34.98 26.64 8.77
CA GLN A 366 36.15 26.68 9.65
C GLN A 366 37.30 27.47 9.02
N GLN A 367 37.62 27.21 7.74
CA GLN A 367 38.79 27.77 7.07
C GLN A 367 38.60 29.22 6.62
N VAL A 368 37.40 29.57 6.17
CA VAL A 368 37.11 30.86 5.53
C VAL A 368 36.35 31.79 6.47
N ALA A 369 35.29 31.32 7.11
CA ALA A 369 34.49 32.13 8.04
C ALA A 369 35.09 32.17 9.46
N GLY A 370 36.00 31.24 9.79
CA GLY A 370 36.65 31.17 11.11
C GLY A 370 35.75 30.58 12.21
N PHE A 371 34.67 29.89 11.85
CA PHE A 371 33.70 29.34 12.79
C PHE A 371 33.61 27.82 12.68
N ASN A 372 33.63 27.13 13.82
CA ASN A 372 33.22 25.73 13.90
C ASN A 372 31.68 25.68 14.01
N THR A 373 31.01 25.40 12.88
CA THR A 373 29.55 25.34 12.78
C THR A 373 28.94 24.29 13.73
N SER A 374 29.61 23.15 13.93
CA SER A 374 29.16 22.10 14.85
C SER A 374 29.12 22.58 16.31
N GLN A 375 30.17 23.28 16.76
CA GLN A 375 30.21 23.86 18.11
C GLN A 375 29.13 24.94 18.28
N LEU A 376 28.99 25.84 17.31
CA LEU A 376 27.96 26.89 17.34
C LEU A 376 26.54 26.32 17.38
N LEU A 377 26.31 25.20 16.68
CA LEU A 377 25.02 24.51 16.67
C LEU A 377 24.69 23.99 18.07
N ILE A 378 25.59 23.23 18.69
CA ILE A 378 25.39 22.70 20.04
C ILE A 378 25.25 23.83 21.08
N ASP A 379 26.09 24.86 21.01
CA ASP A 379 26.00 26.03 21.90
C ASP A 379 24.64 26.74 21.77
N THR A 380 24.12 26.86 20.54
CA THR A 380 22.80 27.45 20.29
C THR A 380 21.69 26.58 20.83
N LEU A 381 21.71 25.26 20.60
CA LEU A 381 20.70 24.34 21.14
C LEU A 381 20.65 24.36 22.68
N VAL A 382 21.82 24.35 23.34
CA VAL A 382 21.93 24.43 24.80
C VAL A 382 21.43 25.79 25.31
N ARG A 383 21.87 26.88 24.69
CA ARG A 383 21.45 28.25 25.05
C ARG A 383 19.94 28.44 24.91
N GLU A 384 19.37 27.92 23.84
CA GLU A 384 17.92 27.96 23.61
C GLU A 384 17.17 26.94 24.48
N LYS A 385 17.84 25.97 25.13
CA LYS A 385 17.23 24.86 25.90
C LYS A 385 16.40 23.91 25.04
N PHE A 386 16.82 23.68 23.80
CA PHE A 386 16.17 22.75 22.87
C PHE A 386 17.13 21.60 22.57
N THR A 387 17.15 20.60 23.46
CA THR A 387 18.14 19.50 23.45
C THR A 387 17.47 18.12 23.63
N ASP A 388 16.17 18.02 23.37
CA ASP A 388 15.43 16.75 23.40
C ASP A 388 15.83 15.90 22.19
N PRO A 389 16.51 14.75 22.36
CA PRO A 389 17.00 13.95 21.25
C PRO A 389 15.89 13.31 20.41
N SER A 390 14.65 13.24 20.92
CA SER A 390 13.50 12.78 20.12
C SER A 390 12.99 13.84 19.13
N ARG A 391 13.51 15.06 19.20
CA ARG A 391 13.05 16.22 18.42
C ARG A 391 14.15 16.85 17.57
N ILE A 392 15.33 16.23 17.51
CA ILE A 392 16.48 16.77 16.80
C ILE A 392 17.23 15.64 16.10
N TYR A 393 17.51 15.84 14.82
CA TYR A 393 18.55 15.12 14.10
C TYR A 393 19.56 16.14 13.59
N ILE A 394 20.86 15.86 13.71
CA ILE A 394 21.91 16.70 13.11
C ILE A 394 22.49 15.95 11.91
N GLN A 395 22.52 16.58 10.74
CA GLN A 395 23.04 15.96 9.52
C GLN A 395 24.22 16.71 8.91
N SER A 396 25.07 15.98 8.20
CA SER A 396 26.10 16.57 7.35
C SER A 396 26.56 15.60 6.27
N PHE A 397 27.03 16.15 5.15
CA PHE A 397 27.77 15.40 4.14
C PHE A 397 29.21 15.12 4.57
N GLU A 398 29.83 16.01 5.34
CA GLU A 398 31.20 15.83 5.83
C GLU A 398 31.24 14.82 6.99
N VAL A 399 32.27 13.99 7.02
CA VAL A 399 32.39 12.88 7.99
C VAL A 399 33.07 13.34 9.28
N GLY A 400 34.09 14.19 9.14
CA GLY A 400 34.93 14.65 10.23
C GLY A 400 34.14 15.41 11.30
N ASN A 401 33.22 16.28 10.90
CA ASN A 401 32.44 17.08 11.85
C ASN A 401 31.41 16.23 12.62
N LEU A 402 30.82 15.20 12.00
CA LEU A 402 29.94 14.25 12.68
C LEU A 402 30.72 13.42 13.71
N LYS A 403 31.92 12.96 13.36
CA LYS A 403 32.83 12.28 14.31
C LYS A 403 33.24 13.19 15.47
N GLU A 404 33.50 14.48 15.22
CA GLU A 404 33.80 15.47 16.27
C GLU A 404 32.59 15.74 17.17
N LEU A 405 31.39 15.89 16.58
CA LEU A 405 30.12 16.03 17.32
C LEU A 405 29.92 14.86 18.29
N ASN A 406 30.03 13.63 17.79
CA ASN A 406 29.84 12.41 18.57
C ASN A 406 30.89 12.25 19.68
N SER A 407 32.17 12.40 19.34
CA SER A 407 33.26 12.04 20.26
C SER A 407 33.65 13.14 21.26
N THR A 408 33.38 14.41 20.94
CA THR A 408 33.95 15.55 21.67
C THR A 408 32.93 16.61 22.04
N ILE A 409 32.24 17.20 21.06
CA ILE A 409 31.41 18.41 21.30
C ILE A 409 30.18 18.08 22.15
N MET A 410 29.39 17.08 21.75
CA MET A 410 28.17 16.71 22.48
C MET A 410 28.46 16.15 23.87
N PRO A 411 29.44 15.23 24.07
CA PRO A 411 29.83 14.79 25.42
C PRO A 411 30.24 15.93 26.34
N LYS A 412 31.02 16.90 25.84
CA LYS A 412 31.44 18.08 26.63
C LYS A 412 30.26 18.96 27.02
N ALA A 413 29.25 19.07 26.15
CA ALA A 413 28.02 19.82 26.41
C ALA A 413 26.98 19.04 27.24
N GLY A 414 27.21 17.74 27.50
CA GLY A 414 26.28 16.89 28.24
C GLY A 414 24.99 16.58 27.47
N VAL A 415 25.05 16.56 26.14
CA VAL A 415 23.93 16.21 25.24
C VAL A 415 24.27 14.97 24.43
N ASN A 416 23.25 14.29 23.91
CA ASN A 416 23.41 13.16 23.01
C ASN A 416 22.28 13.23 21.97
N ILE A 417 22.56 13.81 20.80
CA ILE A 417 21.56 14.08 19.76
C ILE A 417 21.84 13.15 18.57
N PRO A 418 20.81 12.50 18.00
CA PRO A 418 20.97 11.64 16.83
C PRO A 418 21.70 12.33 15.67
N LEU A 419 22.74 11.67 15.14
CA LEU A 419 23.51 12.15 14.00
C LEU A 419 23.15 11.37 12.73
N VAL A 420 23.15 12.06 11.58
CA VAL A 420 22.81 11.45 10.28
C VAL A 420 23.90 11.75 9.25
N GLN A 421 24.48 10.68 8.71
CA GLN A 421 25.43 10.82 7.59
C GLN A 421 24.67 11.02 6.29
N LEU A 422 24.82 12.17 5.65
CA LEU A 422 24.34 12.40 4.30
C LEU A 422 25.29 11.78 3.29
N VAL A 423 24.75 11.16 2.25
CA VAL A 423 25.56 10.60 1.15
C VAL A 423 24.96 11.03 -0.18
N SER A 424 25.80 11.68 -1.01
CA SER A 424 25.36 12.23 -2.30
C SER A 424 25.23 11.15 -3.39
N SER A 425 25.02 11.58 -4.63
CA SER A 425 25.09 10.74 -5.81
C SER A 425 26.48 10.07 -5.94
N PRO A 426 26.60 8.96 -6.69
CA PRO A 426 27.86 8.20 -6.79
C PRO A 426 29.10 9.01 -7.20
N ASP A 427 28.92 10.14 -7.86
CA ASP A 427 29.94 11.02 -8.43
C ASP A 427 30.35 12.21 -7.55
N GLU A 428 29.70 12.40 -6.40
CA GLU A 428 29.97 13.50 -5.48
C GLU A 428 30.49 12.99 -4.12
N PRO A 429 31.82 12.85 -3.95
CA PRO A 429 32.42 12.45 -2.68
C PRO A 429 32.29 13.56 -1.61
N ALA A 430 32.26 13.15 -0.33
CA ALA A 430 32.33 14.09 0.79
C ALA A 430 33.59 14.95 0.69
N TYR A 431 33.42 16.28 0.81
CA TYR A 431 34.50 17.21 0.54
C TYR A 431 35.68 17.10 1.52
N ASP A 432 35.41 16.88 2.80
CA ASP A 432 36.45 16.74 3.83
C ASP A 432 37.35 15.52 3.60
N LEU A 433 36.76 14.40 3.17
CA LEU A 433 37.51 13.21 2.75
C LEU A 433 38.41 13.52 1.55
N LYS A 434 37.86 14.17 0.52
CA LYS A 434 38.62 14.58 -0.67
C LYS A 434 39.76 15.55 -0.31
N ALA A 435 39.48 16.53 0.55
CA ALA A 435 40.47 17.50 1.02
C ALA A 435 41.60 16.84 1.84
N ALA A 436 41.29 15.77 2.56
CA ALA A 436 42.25 14.94 3.28
C ALA A 436 43.01 13.93 2.38
N GLY A 437 42.70 13.88 1.08
CA GLY A 437 43.32 12.93 0.14
C GLY A 437 42.77 11.50 0.24
N ASP A 438 41.63 11.31 0.89
CA ASP A 438 40.92 10.04 0.93
C ASP A 438 40.25 9.77 -0.42
N THR A 439 40.36 8.54 -0.91
CA THR A 439 39.86 8.12 -2.22
C THR A 439 38.53 7.38 -2.16
N ARG A 440 37.95 7.19 -0.97
CA ARG A 440 36.66 6.53 -0.81
C ARG A 440 35.57 7.31 -1.55
N THR A 441 34.76 6.56 -2.30
CA THR A 441 33.59 7.06 -3.01
C THR A 441 32.34 6.96 -2.15
N PRO A 442 31.24 7.63 -2.53
CA PRO A 442 29.92 7.39 -1.93
C PRO A 442 29.51 5.90 -1.92
N ALA A 443 29.86 5.14 -2.96
CA ALA A 443 29.61 3.70 -3.01
C ALA A 443 30.40 2.93 -1.94
N ASP A 444 31.66 3.32 -1.68
CA ASP A 444 32.47 2.72 -0.61
C ASP A 444 31.87 3.01 0.78
N MET A 445 31.36 4.23 0.99
CA MET A 445 30.65 4.62 2.22
C MET A 445 29.37 3.79 2.44
N LEU A 446 28.67 3.42 1.37
CA LEU A 446 27.42 2.64 1.43
C LEU A 446 27.62 1.12 1.26
N SER A 447 28.87 0.65 1.21
CA SER A 447 29.21 -0.76 1.34
C SER A 447 28.91 -1.27 2.76
N ASP A 448 28.85 -2.59 2.97
CA ASP A 448 28.60 -3.15 4.31
C ASP A 448 29.68 -2.75 5.33
N ALA A 449 30.92 -2.56 4.87
CA ALA A 449 32.00 -2.05 5.72
C ALA A 449 31.82 -0.57 6.03
N GLY A 450 31.44 0.24 5.04
CA GLY A 450 31.16 1.66 5.20
C GLY A 450 29.96 1.92 6.12
N LEU A 451 28.88 1.14 5.98
CA LEU A 451 27.71 1.23 6.86
C LEU A 451 28.05 0.90 8.32
N ARG A 452 28.90 -0.12 8.56
CA ARG A 452 29.42 -0.39 9.92
C ARG A 452 30.30 0.74 10.46
N GLU A 453 31.06 1.42 9.60
CA GLU A 453 31.80 2.60 10.00
C GLU A 453 30.86 3.75 10.36
N ILE A 454 29.85 4.03 9.53
CA ILE A 454 28.83 5.06 9.79
C ILE A 454 28.15 4.80 11.14
N ALA A 455 27.73 3.56 11.41
CA ALA A 455 27.10 3.16 12.67
C ALA A 455 27.97 3.37 13.92
N SER A 456 29.28 3.62 13.77
CA SER A 456 30.15 3.93 14.91
C SER A 456 30.09 5.40 15.35
N TYR A 457 29.55 6.29 14.52
CA TYR A 457 29.46 7.72 14.82
C TYR A 457 28.14 8.39 14.47
N ALA A 458 27.27 7.74 13.70
CA ALA A 458 25.97 8.25 13.31
C ALA A 458 24.87 7.22 13.58
N ASP A 459 23.65 7.72 13.79
CA ASP A 459 22.47 6.97 14.17
C ASP A 459 21.53 6.70 12.99
N ALA A 460 21.79 7.29 11.81
CA ALA A 460 21.01 7.11 10.58
C ALA A 460 21.82 7.48 9.32
N VAL A 461 21.28 7.12 8.15
CA VAL A 461 21.82 7.54 6.83
C VAL A 461 20.77 8.37 6.09
N GLY A 462 21.18 9.51 5.52
CA GLY A 462 20.37 10.34 4.63
C GLY A 462 20.90 10.29 3.18
N PRO A 463 20.59 9.25 2.41
CA PRO A 463 21.16 9.04 1.09
C PRO A 463 20.39 9.81 0.00
N TYR A 464 21.05 10.09 -1.11
CA TYR A 464 20.36 10.40 -2.36
C TYR A 464 19.37 9.27 -2.71
N LYS A 465 18.11 9.61 -3.04
CA LYS A 465 17.01 8.63 -3.19
C LYS A 465 17.27 7.53 -4.22
N ARG A 466 18.17 7.75 -5.18
CA ARG A 466 18.52 6.72 -6.19
C ARG A 466 19.37 5.57 -5.67
N TRP A 467 19.89 5.67 -4.44
CA TRP A 467 20.45 4.51 -3.74
C TRP A 467 19.36 3.53 -3.31
N VAL A 468 18.11 3.99 -3.11
CA VAL A 468 16.96 3.16 -2.70
C VAL A 468 16.19 2.65 -3.92
N ILE A 469 15.94 3.52 -4.90
CA ILE A 469 15.22 3.17 -6.14
C ILE A 469 16.07 3.60 -7.33
N ASP A 470 16.56 2.64 -8.12
CA ASP A 470 17.41 2.94 -9.28
C ASP A 470 16.67 3.63 -10.43
N ASP A 471 17.41 3.98 -11.48
CA ASP A 471 16.85 4.66 -12.67
C ASP A 471 15.93 3.75 -13.51
N GLN A 472 15.86 2.45 -13.20
CA GLN A 472 14.92 1.48 -13.78
C GLN A 472 13.69 1.28 -12.88
N CYS A 473 13.53 2.12 -11.86
CA CYS A 473 12.45 2.07 -10.88
C CYS A 473 12.42 0.76 -10.08
N GLN A 474 13.58 0.12 -9.90
CA GLN A 474 13.71 -1.07 -9.08
C GLN A 474 14.21 -0.69 -7.68
N VAL A 475 13.61 -1.33 -6.68
CA VAL A 475 14.09 -1.24 -5.30
C VAL A 475 15.41 -1.99 -5.20
N THR A 476 16.45 -1.34 -4.68
CA THR A 476 17.76 -1.97 -4.44
C THR A 476 17.78 -2.72 -3.10
N ASP A 477 18.85 -3.47 -2.83
CA ASP A 477 19.04 -4.13 -1.53
C ASP A 477 19.50 -3.17 -0.41
N PHE A 478 19.67 -1.89 -0.71
CA PHE A 478 20.37 -0.95 0.16
C PHE A 478 19.68 -0.75 1.51
N VAL A 479 18.35 -0.64 1.53
CA VAL A 479 17.59 -0.49 2.78
C VAL A 479 17.85 -1.67 3.70
N SER A 480 17.80 -2.89 3.17
CA SER A 480 18.04 -4.11 3.95
C SER A 480 19.47 -4.17 4.51
N ARG A 481 20.48 -3.74 3.73
CA ARG A 481 21.88 -3.71 4.21
C ARG A 481 22.10 -2.65 5.29
N ALA A 482 21.50 -1.46 5.16
CA ALA A 482 21.56 -0.42 6.17
C ALA A 482 20.83 -0.83 7.47
N HIS A 483 19.64 -1.44 7.36
CA HIS A 483 18.93 -2.01 8.51
C HIS A 483 19.72 -3.12 9.20
N ALA A 484 20.42 -3.97 8.45
CA ALA A 484 21.30 -4.99 9.02
C ALA A 484 22.49 -4.40 9.79
N ALA A 485 22.88 -3.16 9.49
CA ALA A 485 23.86 -2.39 10.26
C ALA A 485 23.24 -1.58 11.43
N GLY A 486 21.92 -1.67 11.63
CA GLY A 486 21.20 -0.94 12.67
C GLY A 486 20.91 0.52 12.33
N LEU A 487 21.01 0.91 11.06
CA LEU A 487 20.84 2.29 10.60
C LEU A 487 19.49 2.48 9.91
N PRO A 488 18.58 3.34 10.41
CA PRO A 488 17.42 3.80 9.66
C PRO A 488 17.82 4.73 8.51
N LEU A 489 16.97 4.82 7.48
CA LEU A 489 17.22 5.63 6.28
C LEU A 489 16.20 6.77 6.11
N HIS A 490 16.70 7.97 5.86
CA HIS A 490 15.91 9.15 5.50
C HIS A 490 16.36 9.72 4.13
N PRO A 491 16.03 9.07 3.00
CA PRO A 491 16.44 9.54 1.67
C PRO A 491 15.92 10.91 1.28
N TRP A 492 16.69 11.59 0.42
CA TRP A 492 16.37 12.89 -0.16
C TRP A 492 16.54 12.92 -1.69
N THR A 493 15.85 13.75 -2.46
CA THR A 493 14.65 14.52 -2.11
C THR A 493 13.50 14.08 -3.00
N PHE A 494 12.34 13.80 -2.39
CA PHE A 494 11.11 13.53 -3.11
C PHE A 494 10.44 14.85 -3.51
N ARG A 495 9.97 14.94 -4.75
CA ARG A 495 9.48 16.17 -5.37
C ARG A 495 8.28 15.87 -6.25
N ASN A 496 7.31 16.78 -6.28
CA ASN A 496 6.08 16.58 -7.06
C ASN A 496 6.27 16.91 -8.53
N GLU A 497 7.24 17.75 -8.86
CA GLU A 497 7.39 18.26 -10.21
C GLU A 497 7.89 17.15 -11.17
N PRO A 498 7.27 16.98 -12.35
CA PRO A 498 7.60 15.90 -13.29
C PRO A 498 9.07 15.82 -13.69
N THR A 499 9.80 16.95 -13.68
CA THR A 499 11.24 16.97 -14.01
C THR A 499 12.12 16.20 -13.03
N TYR A 500 11.62 15.87 -11.83
CA TYR A 500 12.33 15.12 -10.79
C TYR A 500 11.79 13.69 -10.60
N LEU A 501 10.79 13.29 -11.38
CA LEU A 501 10.16 11.98 -11.35
C LEU A 501 10.67 11.11 -12.50
N LEU A 502 10.90 9.83 -12.23
CA LEU A 502 11.20 8.88 -13.30
C LEU A 502 9.96 8.65 -14.16
N PRO A 503 10.11 8.41 -15.48
CA PRO A 503 8.98 8.21 -16.40
C PRO A 503 8.04 7.07 -15.99
N CYS A 504 8.54 6.03 -15.32
CA CYS A 504 7.76 4.87 -14.87
C CYS A 504 6.59 5.24 -13.93
N TYR A 505 6.68 6.37 -13.22
CA TYR A 505 5.62 6.82 -12.31
C TYR A 505 4.49 7.55 -13.03
N GLY A 506 4.60 7.80 -14.34
CA GLY A 506 3.51 8.44 -15.11
C GLY A 506 3.11 9.83 -14.60
N GLY A 507 4.01 10.53 -13.92
CA GLY A 507 3.73 11.83 -13.28
C GLY A 507 3.06 11.75 -11.90
N ASP A 508 2.96 10.57 -11.27
CA ASP A 508 2.45 10.41 -9.90
C ASP A 508 3.61 10.41 -8.87
N PRO A 509 3.86 11.50 -8.14
CA PRO A 509 4.89 11.54 -7.10
C PRO A 509 4.58 10.67 -5.88
N LYS A 510 3.30 10.36 -5.63
CA LYS A 510 2.92 9.50 -4.50
C LYS A 510 3.35 8.06 -4.77
N ALA A 511 3.34 7.62 -6.03
CA ALA A 511 3.83 6.30 -6.40
C ALA A 511 5.31 6.09 -6.04
N GLU A 512 6.17 7.10 -6.27
CA GLU A 512 7.59 7.05 -5.88
C GLU A 512 7.75 6.97 -4.35
N MET A 513 7.03 7.82 -3.60
CA MET A 513 7.08 7.80 -2.13
C MET A 513 6.54 6.48 -1.55
N ARG A 514 5.44 5.93 -2.10
CA ARG A 514 4.92 4.63 -1.71
C ARG A 514 5.95 3.53 -1.95
N GLN A 515 6.60 3.51 -3.11
CA GLN A 515 7.63 2.53 -3.40
C GLN A 515 8.81 2.62 -2.43
N ALA A 516 9.23 3.82 -2.04
CA ALA A 516 10.26 4.00 -1.03
C ALA A 516 9.82 3.48 0.35
N LEU A 517 8.58 3.79 0.78
CA LEU A 517 8.03 3.26 2.02
C LEU A 517 7.91 1.73 1.99
N TRP A 518 7.56 1.13 0.85
CA TRP A 518 7.60 -0.32 0.64
C TRP A 518 8.98 -0.93 0.79
N ALA A 519 10.00 -0.22 0.30
CA ALA A 519 11.38 -0.65 0.41
C ALA A 519 11.87 -0.67 1.87
N GLY A 520 11.17 -0.01 2.80
CA GLY A 520 11.52 0.01 4.23
C GLY A 520 12.16 1.30 4.71
N VAL A 521 12.12 2.40 3.95
CA VAL A 521 12.72 3.65 4.42
C VAL A 521 11.98 4.16 5.67
N ASP A 522 12.75 4.64 6.65
CA ASP A 522 12.27 5.06 7.98
C ASP A 522 11.71 6.49 7.99
N GLY A 523 11.81 7.18 6.85
CA GLY A 523 11.33 8.52 6.62
C GLY A 523 11.87 9.05 5.31
N PHE A 524 11.54 10.28 4.95
CA PHE A 524 12.10 10.91 3.76
C PHE A 524 12.00 12.44 3.81
N PHE A 525 12.88 13.06 3.04
CA PHE A 525 12.88 14.50 2.79
C PHE A 525 12.03 14.82 1.56
N THR A 526 11.10 15.76 1.70
CA THR A 526 10.25 16.21 0.60
C THR A 526 10.09 17.73 0.58
N ASP A 527 10.09 18.30 -0.63
CA ASP A 527 9.75 19.72 -0.84
C ASP A 527 8.23 19.96 -0.67
N PHE A 528 7.43 18.89 -0.68
CA PHE A 528 5.96 18.89 -0.60
C PHE A 528 5.46 18.05 0.59
N PRO A 529 5.54 18.58 1.83
CA PRO A 529 5.18 17.82 3.03
C PRO A 529 3.73 17.35 3.06
N ALA A 530 2.79 18.07 2.41
CA ALA A 530 1.40 17.65 2.32
C ALA A 530 1.27 16.31 1.58
N THR A 531 2.01 16.14 0.48
CA THR A 531 2.05 14.90 -0.30
C THR A 531 2.71 13.78 0.51
N GLY A 532 3.84 14.08 1.18
CA GLY A 532 4.52 13.10 2.03
C GLY A 532 3.67 12.63 3.21
N ALA A 533 3.02 13.55 3.91
CA ALA A 533 2.14 13.26 5.05
C ALA A 533 0.89 12.50 4.64
N GLU A 534 0.34 12.78 3.44
CA GLU A 534 -0.72 11.98 2.86
C GLU A 534 -0.26 10.54 2.64
N VAL A 535 0.88 10.33 1.95
CA VAL A 535 1.40 8.98 1.69
C VAL A 535 1.70 8.24 2.99
N VAL A 536 2.35 8.86 3.98
CA VAL A 536 2.59 8.19 5.28
C VAL A 536 1.28 7.86 5.99
N ARG A 537 0.24 8.70 5.89
CA ARG A 537 -1.09 8.40 6.45
C ARG A 537 -1.71 7.16 5.82
N GLU A 538 -1.54 6.94 4.51
CA GLU A 538 -2.03 5.73 3.82
C GLU A 538 -1.49 4.43 4.46
N PHE A 539 -0.23 4.44 4.90
CA PHE A 539 0.40 3.30 5.57
C PHE A 539 0.09 3.19 7.07
N THR A 540 -0.43 4.26 7.69
CA THR A 540 -0.55 4.38 9.15
C THR A 540 -1.97 4.56 9.67
N THR A 541 -2.99 4.59 8.79
CA THR A 541 -4.39 4.45 9.23
C THR A 541 -4.54 3.17 10.03
N ALA A 542 -5.34 3.18 11.10
CA ALA A 542 -5.43 2.04 12.01
C ALA A 542 -6.21 0.83 11.45
N GLU A 543 -7.11 1.09 10.51
CA GLU A 543 -8.07 0.10 9.99
C GLU A 543 -8.05 0.08 8.46
N VAL A 544 -8.44 -1.06 7.90
CA VAL A 544 -8.80 -1.18 6.50
C VAL A 544 -10.26 -0.75 6.33
N ARG A 545 -10.52 0.21 5.46
CA ARG A 545 -11.85 0.81 5.24
C ARG A 545 -12.09 1.00 3.76
N SER A 546 -13.23 0.52 3.28
CA SER A 546 -13.75 0.88 1.94
C SER A 546 -14.60 2.15 2.02
N PRO A 547 -14.87 2.83 0.90
CA PRO A 547 -15.69 4.04 0.85
C PRO A 547 -17.11 3.87 1.39
N GLN A 548 -17.63 2.63 1.40
CA GLN A 548 -18.96 2.28 1.91
C GLN A 548 -19.02 2.11 3.43
N ASN A 549 -17.88 2.28 4.13
CA ASN A 549 -17.76 2.03 5.56
C ASN A 549 -18.74 2.90 6.38
N PRO A 550 -19.51 2.29 7.31
CA PRO A 550 -20.52 3.00 8.09
C PRO A 550 -19.95 4.11 8.99
N ALA A 551 -18.65 4.11 9.30
CA ALA A 551 -18.01 5.16 10.08
C ALA A 551 -18.07 6.55 9.41
N PHE A 552 -18.15 6.62 8.07
CA PHE A 552 -18.23 7.90 7.34
C PHE A 552 -19.60 8.57 7.47
N ALA A 553 -20.67 7.78 7.63
CA ALA A 553 -22.00 8.32 7.92
C ALA A 553 -22.06 8.95 9.32
N ASN A 554 -21.12 8.62 10.22
CA ASN A 554 -21.03 9.13 11.58
C ASN A 554 -20.09 10.34 11.73
N GLY A 555 -19.66 10.97 10.64
CA GLY A 555 -18.85 12.18 10.67
C GLY A 555 -17.36 11.94 10.98
N GLN A 556 -16.87 10.71 10.95
CA GLN A 556 -15.43 10.47 10.93
C GLN A 556 -14.84 10.99 9.61
N PRO A 557 -13.63 11.59 9.61
CA PRO A 557 -13.00 12.05 8.37
C PRO A 557 -12.89 10.88 7.38
N ASN A 558 -13.28 11.15 6.12
CA ASN A 558 -13.26 10.15 5.06
C ASN A 558 -11.80 9.80 4.71
N VAL A 559 -11.29 8.75 5.35
CA VAL A 559 -9.98 8.17 5.06
C VAL A 559 -10.19 6.71 4.70
N SER A 560 -10.84 6.49 3.55
CA SER A 560 -10.84 5.18 2.90
C SER A 560 -9.42 4.86 2.44
N ASN A 561 -8.95 3.64 2.71
CA ASN A 561 -7.70 3.10 2.18
C ASN A 561 -7.96 1.86 1.33
N LEU A 562 -9.19 1.69 0.84
CA LEU A 562 -9.54 0.77 -0.23
C LEU A 562 -10.31 1.52 -1.32
N PRO A 563 -10.29 1.01 -2.57
CA PRO A 563 -11.27 1.38 -3.59
C PRO A 563 -12.70 0.98 -3.19
N SER A 564 -13.70 1.53 -3.90
CA SER A 564 -15.09 1.12 -3.77
C SER A 564 -15.28 -0.35 -4.11
N SER A 565 -16.07 -1.02 -3.28
CA SER A 565 -16.24 -2.48 -3.30
C SER A 565 -14.88 -3.11 -3.31
N GLY A 566 -14.17 -3.12 -2.19
CA GLY A 566 -12.80 -3.63 -2.17
C GLY A 566 -12.47 -4.36 -0.89
N GLY A 567 -13.51 -4.70 -0.12
CA GLY A 567 -13.40 -5.31 1.19
C GLY A 567 -13.12 -6.80 1.07
N TYR A 568 -13.66 -7.62 1.98
CA TYR A 568 -13.46 -9.07 1.87
C TYR A 568 -14.24 -9.67 0.72
N GLU A 569 -13.69 -10.74 0.16
CA GLU A 569 -14.30 -11.59 -0.89
C GLU A 569 -14.05 -13.07 -0.58
N GLY A 570 -12.86 -13.40 -0.06
CA GLY A 570 -12.51 -14.76 0.33
C GLY A 570 -12.51 -14.94 1.83
N LEU A 571 -13.26 -15.93 2.33
CA LEU A 571 -13.24 -16.32 3.74
C LEU A 571 -13.06 -17.83 3.93
N ALA A 572 -11.97 -18.23 4.58
CA ALA A 572 -11.69 -19.63 4.90
C ALA A 572 -11.36 -19.81 6.38
N ILE A 573 -11.66 -20.98 6.94
CA ILE A 573 -11.20 -21.38 8.28
C ILE A 573 -10.09 -22.43 8.11
N SER A 574 -9.04 -22.34 8.95
CA SER A 574 -7.99 -23.33 8.99
C SER A 574 -8.59 -24.73 9.25
N PRO A 575 -8.00 -25.81 8.72
CA PRO A 575 -8.52 -27.16 8.96
C PRO A 575 -8.58 -27.57 10.44
N ASP A 576 -7.76 -26.97 11.30
CA ASP A 576 -7.80 -27.19 12.75
C ASP A 576 -8.86 -26.34 13.48
N GLY A 577 -9.59 -25.49 12.73
CA GLY A 577 -10.71 -24.71 13.20
C GLY A 577 -10.34 -23.52 14.10
N LYS A 578 -9.08 -23.09 14.11
CA LYS A 578 -8.59 -22.05 15.03
C LYS A 578 -8.41 -20.67 14.42
N THR A 579 -8.21 -20.60 13.11
CA THR A 579 -7.85 -19.35 12.44
C THR A 579 -8.77 -19.11 11.26
N ILE A 580 -9.37 -17.93 11.21
CA ILE A 580 -10.08 -17.45 10.02
C ILE A 580 -9.09 -16.68 9.16
N TYR A 581 -9.06 -17.00 7.88
CA TYR A 581 -8.31 -16.31 6.85
C TYR A 581 -9.27 -15.51 5.98
N ALA A 582 -9.06 -14.20 5.92
CA ALA A 582 -9.91 -13.25 5.21
C ALA A 582 -9.10 -12.49 4.16
N LEU A 583 -9.44 -12.69 2.90
CA LEU A 583 -8.75 -12.14 1.73
C LEU A 583 -9.54 -10.96 1.16
N LEU A 584 -8.87 -9.82 1.02
CA LEU A 584 -9.46 -8.63 0.40
C LEU A 584 -9.57 -8.78 -1.13
N GLU A 585 -10.58 -8.19 -1.74
CA GLU A 585 -10.75 -8.10 -3.21
C GLU A 585 -9.66 -7.24 -3.84
N LYS A 586 -9.36 -6.09 -3.20
CA LYS A 586 -8.59 -5.01 -3.81
C LYS A 586 -7.36 -4.61 -2.99
N THR A 587 -6.42 -4.00 -3.69
CA THR A 587 -5.17 -3.50 -3.11
C THR A 587 -5.48 -2.36 -2.13
N VAL A 588 -5.04 -2.54 -0.88
CA VAL A 588 -5.09 -1.47 0.14
C VAL A 588 -4.19 -0.32 -0.33
N GLN A 589 -4.65 0.91 -0.20
CA GLN A 589 -3.87 2.09 -0.51
C GLN A 589 -2.57 2.07 0.28
N GLY A 590 -1.47 2.27 -0.44
CA GLY A 590 -0.16 2.09 0.12
C GLY A 590 0.36 0.65 0.00
N ASP A 591 -0.32 -0.33 -0.61
CA ASP A 591 0.26 -1.62 -1.05
C ASP A 591 0.75 -1.58 -2.52
N PRO A 592 1.66 -2.47 -2.96
CA PRO A 592 2.02 -2.56 -4.37
C PRO A 592 0.79 -2.91 -5.19
N LYS A 593 0.61 -2.21 -6.32
CA LYS A 593 -0.57 -2.36 -7.18
C LYS A 593 -0.73 -3.83 -7.60
N GLY A 594 -1.94 -4.36 -7.52
CA GLY A 594 -2.23 -5.76 -7.86
C GLY A 594 -1.84 -6.76 -6.78
N THR A 595 -1.55 -6.31 -5.55
CA THR A 595 -1.34 -7.20 -4.41
C THR A 595 -2.48 -7.07 -3.39
N LEU A 596 -2.92 -8.20 -2.84
CA LEU A 596 -4.08 -8.33 -1.97
C LEU A 596 -3.66 -8.91 -0.62
N ARG A 597 -4.17 -8.36 0.48
CA ARG A 597 -3.80 -8.83 1.83
C ARG A 597 -4.67 -9.98 2.28
N LEU A 598 -4.01 -11.03 2.76
CA LEU A 598 -4.64 -12.12 3.50
C LEU A 598 -4.45 -11.88 5.00
N HIS A 599 -5.53 -11.55 5.69
CA HIS A 599 -5.55 -11.39 7.14
C HIS A 599 -5.84 -12.74 7.81
N ALA A 600 -5.25 -12.97 8.98
CA ALA A 600 -5.51 -14.12 9.82
C ALA A 600 -6.05 -13.64 11.18
N PHE A 601 -7.20 -14.17 11.58
CA PHE A 601 -7.85 -13.92 12.85
C PHE A 601 -7.85 -15.20 13.70
N ASP A 602 -7.15 -15.16 14.83
CA ASP A 602 -7.11 -16.28 15.78
C ASP A 602 -8.36 -16.24 16.67
N LEU A 603 -9.19 -17.29 16.60
CA LEU A 603 -10.48 -17.35 17.28
C LEU A 603 -10.36 -17.41 18.82
N ALA A 604 -9.24 -17.91 19.34
CA ALA A 604 -9.05 -18.05 20.79
C ALA A 604 -8.59 -16.74 21.43
N THR A 605 -7.60 -16.09 20.84
CA THR A 605 -6.97 -14.86 21.33
C THR A 605 -7.68 -13.61 20.84
N ARG A 606 -8.49 -13.73 19.78
CA ARG A 606 -9.14 -12.63 19.05
C ARG A 606 -8.14 -11.60 18.52
N GLN A 607 -6.97 -12.06 18.13
CA GLN A 607 -5.91 -11.22 17.58
C GLN A 607 -5.86 -11.37 16.06
N TRP A 608 -5.66 -10.23 15.41
CA TRP A 608 -5.38 -10.16 13.99
C TRP A 608 -3.87 -10.26 13.72
N SER A 609 -3.53 -10.88 12.61
CA SER A 609 -2.18 -10.88 12.03
C SER A 609 -2.28 -10.84 10.50
N LEU A 610 -1.20 -10.40 9.84
CA LEU A 610 -1.11 -10.47 8.38
C LEU A 610 -0.46 -11.80 8.00
N ALA A 611 -1.21 -12.70 7.35
CA ALA A 611 -0.65 -13.94 6.85
C ALA A 611 0.28 -13.71 5.65
N GLY A 612 -0.04 -12.69 4.83
CA GLY A 612 0.80 -12.25 3.73
C GLY A 612 0.00 -11.62 2.61
N ARG A 613 0.57 -11.60 1.40
CA ARG A 613 -0.03 -10.97 0.22
C ARG A 613 -0.11 -11.92 -0.96
N LEU A 614 -1.23 -11.92 -1.65
CA LEU A 614 -1.42 -12.55 -2.95
C LEU A 614 -1.08 -11.52 -4.04
N ALA A 615 -0.31 -11.91 -5.06
CA ALA A 615 -0.15 -11.12 -6.28
C ALA A 615 -1.14 -11.59 -7.36
N LEU A 616 -1.89 -10.66 -7.93
CA LEU A 616 -2.73 -10.90 -9.10
C LEU A 616 -1.87 -11.04 -10.35
N ASP A 617 -2.34 -11.82 -11.34
CA ASP A 617 -1.70 -11.93 -12.65
C ASP A 617 -1.77 -10.59 -13.41
N SER A 618 -2.82 -9.81 -13.16
CA SER A 618 -2.99 -8.44 -13.63
C SER A 618 -3.68 -7.60 -12.56
N ASP A 619 -3.26 -6.34 -12.44
CA ASP A 619 -3.87 -5.33 -11.56
C ASP A 619 -5.30 -4.90 -11.95
N ALA A 620 -5.84 -5.45 -13.05
CA ALA A 620 -7.22 -5.28 -13.49
C ALA A 620 -8.12 -6.48 -13.17
N GLU A 621 -7.54 -7.56 -12.63
CA GLU A 621 -8.27 -8.73 -12.13
C GLU A 621 -8.67 -8.52 -10.66
N ALA A 622 -9.55 -9.38 -10.16
CA ALA A 622 -10.05 -9.43 -8.79
C ALA A 622 -10.13 -10.89 -8.34
N ILE A 623 -10.26 -11.12 -7.04
CA ILE A 623 -10.60 -12.46 -6.54
C ILE A 623 -12.12 -12.66 -6.50
N GLY A 624 -12.56 -13.83 -6.07
CA GLY A 624 -13.97 -14.09 -5.81
C GLY A 624 -14.25 -14.98 -4.60
N ASP A 625 -13.40 -15.96 -4.28
CA ASP A 625 -13.57 -16.75 -3.05
C ASP A 625 -12.26 -17.46 -2.67
N LEU A 626 -12.18 -17.95 -1.42
CA LEU A 626 -11.06 -18.66 -0.80
C LEU A 626 -11.55 -19.87 0.00
N THR A 627 -10.99 -21.06 -0.24
CA THR A 627 -11.26 -22.25 0.60
C THR A 627 -9.98 -22.96 1.03
N ALA A 628 -9.98 -23.52 2.24
CA ALA A 628 -8.85 -24.31 2.75
C ALA A 628 -8.72 -25.66 2.05
N VAL A 629 -7.47 -26.07 1.78
CA VAL A 629 -7.10 -27.42 1.32
C VAL A 629 -6.41 -28.18 2.44
N ASN A 630 -5.42 -27.54 3.07
CA ASN A 630 -4.72 -28.03 4.25
C ASN A 630 -4.20 -26.85 5.10
N ALA A 631 -3.30 -27.12 6.06
CA ALA A 631 -2.80 -26.11 6.99
C ALA A 631 -2.07 -24.93 6.33
N THR A 632 -1.53 -25.10 5.11
CA THR A 632 -0.78 -24.05 4.41
C THR A 632 -1.27 -23.78 3.00
N GLN A 633 -2.18 -24.59 2.46
CA GLN A 633 -2.64 -24.47 1.09
C GLN A 633 -4.13 -24.16 1.00
N TYR A 634 -4.46 -23.22 0.11
CA TYR A 634 -5.81 -22.70 -0.10
C TYR A 634 -6.11 -22.59 -1.59
N LEU A 635 -7.34 -22.85 -2.01
CA LEU A 635 -7.78 -22.51 -3.35
C LEU A 635 -8.31 -21.08 -3.35
N VAL A 636 -7.95 -20.30 -4.36
CA VAL A 636 -8.46 -18.94 -4.59
C VAL A 636 -8.99 -18.83 -6.02
N ILE A 637 -10.13 -18.16 -6.17
CA ILE A 637 -10.67 -17.76 -7.47
C ILE A 637 -10.03 -16.43 -7.87
N GLU A 638 -9.56 -16.33 -9.11
CA GLU A 638 -9.03 -15.10 -9.69
C GLU A 638 -9.66 -14.89 -11.08
N ARG A 639 -10.21 -13.70 -11.32
CA ARG A 639 -11.04 -13.41 -12.49
C ARG A 639 -10.85 -12.00 -13.01
N ASP A 640 -11.03 -11.82 -14.32
CA ASP A 640 -11.20 -10.49 -14.90
C ASP A 640 -12.59 -9.90 -14.60
N ASN A 641 -12.71 -8.58 -14.70
CA ASN A 641 -13.97 -7.85 -14.61
C ASN A 641 -14.75 -7.85 -15.94
N LYS A 642 -14.75 -8.98 -16.66
CA LYS A 642 -15.45 -9.15 -17.95
C LYS A 642 -16.38 -10.35 -17.89
N GLN A 643 -17.33 -10.40 -18.83
CA GLN A 643 -18.32 -11.47 -18.91
C GLN A 643 -18.67 -11.85 -20.36
N GLY A 644 -19.41 -12.94 -20.53
CA GLY A 644 -19.85 -13.45 -21.82
C GLY A 644 -18.68 -13.62 -22.82
N ALA A 645 -18.87 -13.12 -24.04
CA ALA A 645 -17.86 -13.22 -25.10
C ALA A 645 -16.58 -12.39 -24.83
N GLU A 646 -16.59 -11.49 -23.84
CA GLU A 646 -15.44 -10.66 -23.47
C GLU A 646 -14.60 -11.26 -22.33
N ALA A 647 -15.14 -12.23 -21.59
CA ALA A 647 -14.41 -12.93 -20.53
C ALA A 647 -13.14 -13.61 -21.10
N ARG A 648 -12.02 -13.47 -20.41
CA ARG A 648 -10.72 -14.05 -20.81
C ARG A 648 -10.06 -14.81 -19.67
N ALA A 649 -10.18 -14.33 -18.44
CA ALA A 649 -9.50 -14.86 -17.28
C ALA A 649 -10.51 -15.26 -16.20
N LYS A 650 -10.67 -16.56 -15.96
CA LYS A 650 -11.47 -17.14 -14.87
C LYS A 650 -10.73 -18.36 -14.34
N ARG A 651 -9.98 -18.23 -13.25
CA ARG A 651 -8.95 -19.21 -12.84
C ARG A 651 -9.14 -19.62 -11.39
N ILE A 652 -8.77 -20.87 -11.09
CA ILE A 652 -8.62 -21.38 -9.74
C ILE A 652 -7.13 -21.62 -9.51
N TYR A 653 -6.58 -20.98 -8.48
CA TYR A 653 -5.19 -21.12 -8.07
C TYR A 653 -5.07 -21.87 -6.74
N LEU A 654 -4.04 -22.70 -6.61
CA LEU A 654 -3.58 -23.21 -5.31
C LEU A 654 -2.53 -22.25 -4.75
N LEU A 655 -2.89 -21.54 -3.70
CA LEU A 655 -2.03 -20.65 -2.93
C LEU A 655 -1.29 -21.44 -1.85
N ASP A 656 0.02 -21.21 -1.69
CA ASP A 656 0.82 -21.80 -0.60
C ASP A 656 1.32 -20.71 0.36
N LEU A 657 0.75 -20.68 1.57
CA LEU A 657 1.07 -19.70 2.59
C LEU A 657 2.50 -19.83 3.13
N ALA A 658 3.12 -21.00 2.99
CA ALA A 658 4.47 -21.28 3.46
C ALA A 658 5.55 -20.94 2.41
N ARG A 659 5.17 -20.60 1.18
CA ARG A 659 6.12 -20.31 0.09
C ARG A 659 5.91 -18.91 -0.46
N LYS A 660 7.00 -18.15 -0.52
CA LYS A 660 6.99 -16.77 -1.01
C LYS A 660 7.81 -16.62 -2.28
N ASN A 661 7.42 -15.66 -3.11
CA ASN A 661 8.23 -15.10 -4.18
C ASN A 661 9.30 -14.18 -3.58
N ALA A 662 10.26 -13.72 -4.40
CA ALA A 662 11.32 -12.81 -3.96
C ALA A 662 10.78 -11.47 -3.42
N ASP A 663 9.61 -11.04 -3.90
CA ASP A 663 8.90 -9.83 -3.46
C ASP A 663 8.04 -10.04 -2.18
N GLY A 664 8.08 -11.24 -1.58
CA GLY A 664 7.32 -11.57 -0.36
C GLY A 664 5.85 -11.96 -0.57
N THR A 665 5.35 -11.94 -1.81
CA THR A 665 4.00 -12.43 -2.15
C THR A 665 3.96 -13.96 -2.13
N PHE A 666 2.79 -14.55 -1.93
CA PHE A 666 2.62 -16.00 -1.92
C PHE A 666 2.86 -16.60 -3.32
N GLN A 667 3.45 -17.79 -3.35
CA GLN A 667 3.46 -18.61 -4.57
C GLN A 667 2.06 -19.17 -4.83
N LYS A 668 1.61 -19.11 -6.09
CA LYS A 668 0.35 -19.69 -6.54
C LYS A 668 0.56 -20.57 -7.78
N THR A 669 -0.19 -21.67 -7.88
CA THR A 669 -0.14 -22.62 -9.02
C THR A 669 -1.51 -22.77 -9.64
N LEU A 670 -1.63 -22.66 -10.97
CA LEU A 670 -2.91 -22.82 -11.66
C LEU A 670 -3.43 -24.25 -11.48
N VAL A 671 -4.67 -24.39 -10.98
CA VAL A 671 -5.35 -25.67 -10.77
C VAL A 671 -6.43 -25.89 -11.82
N ALA A 672 -7.18 -24.85 -12.17
CA ALA A 672 -8.17 -24.92 -13.23
C ALA A 672 -8.36 -23.58 -13.95
N ASP A 673 -8.55 -23.65 -15.27
CA ASP A 673 -9.03 -22.55 -16.11
C ASP A 673 -10.52 -22.79 -16.40
N LEU A 674 -11.38 -21.97 -15.80
CA LEU A 674 -12.84 -22.08 -15.91
C LEU A 674 -13.36 -21.62 -17.28
N MET A 675 -12.51 -20.99 -18.10
CA MET A 675 -12.84 -20.72 -19.51
C MET A 675 -12.59 -21.94 -20.41
N ASN A 676 -11.96 -23.00 -19.88
CA ASN A 676 -11.57 -24.19 -20.63
C ASN A 676 -11.75 -25.47 -19.79
N LEU A 677 -12.99 -25.79 -19.41
CA LEU A 677 -13.31 -27.03 -18.70
C LEU A 677 -13.74 -28.12 -19.68
N ALA A 678 -13.12 -29.30 -19.60
CA ALA A 678 -13.58 -30.43 -20.41
C ALA A 678 -14.95 -30.92 -19.92
N ASP A 679 -15.93 -31.04 -20.82
CA ASP A 679 -17.24 -31.64 -20.56
C ASP A 679 -17.52 -32.77 -21.57
N PRO A 680 -16.82 -33.92 -21.43
CA PRO A 680 -16.99 -35.05 -22.34
C PRO A 680 -18.37 -35.71 -22.22
N GLN A 681 -19.07 -35.47 -21.10
CA GLN A 681 -20.39 -36.03 -20.82
C GLN A 681 -21.53 -35.09 -21.25
N ARG A 682 -21.21 -33.86 -21.67
CA ARG A 682 -22.18 -32.81 -22.04
C ARG A 682 -23.21 -32.59 -20.92
N LEU A 683 -22.71 -32.45 -19.69
CA LEU A 683 -23.52 -32.20 -18.50
C LEU A 683 -24.11 -30.79 -18.53
N SER A 684 -23.37 -29.81 -19.04
CA SER A 684 -23.86 -28.45 -19.20
C SER A 684 -24.55 -28.26 -20.56
N PRO A 685 -25.71 -27.57 -20.60
CA PRO A 685 -26.33 -27.17 -21.87
C PRO A 685 -25.50 -26.11 -22.62
N ASN A 686 -24.56 -25.45 -21.94
CA ASN A 686 -23.75 -24.37 -22.47
C ASN A 686 -22.39 -24.83 -23.05
N SER A 687 -22.13 -26.14 -23.08
CA SER A 687 -20.89 -26.68 -23.63
C SER A 687 -20.84 -26.62 -25.15
N VAL A 688 -19.75 -26.08 -25.67
CA VAL A 688 -19.47 -26.02 -27.12
C VAL A 688 -18.33 -26.98 -27.42
N ASN A 689 -18.56 -27.93 -28.33
CA ASN A 689 -17.58 -28.95 -28.71
C ASN A 689 -17.00 -29.75 -27.52
N GLY A 690 -17.80 -29.97 -26.48
CA GLY A 690 -17.37 -30.70 -25.28
C GLY A 690 -16.46 -29.90 -24.34
N VAL A 691 -16.45 -28.57 -24.47
CA VAL A 691 -15.77 -27.65 -23.55
C VAL A 691 -16.81 -26.69 -22.96
N LEU A 692 -16.77 -26.51 -21.65
CA LEU A 692 -17.54 -25.49 -20.95
C LEU A 692 -16.64 -24.29 -20.63
N GLY A 693 -17.10 -23.10 -21.00
CA GLY A 693 -16.60 -21.84 -20.45
C GLY A 693 -17.56 -21.32 -19.37
N PHE A 694 -17.01 -20.64 -18.37
CA PHE A 694 -17.75 -20.08 -17.23
C PHE A 694 -17.61 -18.54 -17.17
N PRO A 695 -18.23 -17.82 -18.12
CA PRO A 695 -17.90 -16.42 -18.41
C PRO A 695 -18.71 -15.42 -17.58
N PHE A 696 -18.91 -15.68 -16.29
CA PHE A 696 -19.66 -14.78 -15.41
C PHE A 696 -18.78 -13.63 -14.90
N PHE A 697 -19.41 -12.47 -14.63
CA PHE A 697 -18.72 -11.30 -14.08
C PHE A 697 -18.15 -11.60 -12.70
N THR A 698 -18.98 -12.18 -11.83
CA THR A 698 -18.62 -12.69 -10.50
C THR A 698 -18.61 -14.21 -10.45
N ILE A 699 -17.64 -14.75 -9.71
CA ILE A 699 -17.53 -16.17 -9.39
C ILE A 699 -17.04 -16.24 -7.95
N GLU A 700 -17.94 -16.47 -7.02
CA GLU A 700 -17.71 -16.24 -5.57
C GLU A 700 -17.95 -17.48 -4.72
N ASN A 701 -17.85 -18.66 -5.32
CA ASN A 701 -18.02 -19.91 -4.59
C ASN A 701 -16.99 -20.92 -5.05
N VAL A 702 -16.10 -21.34 -4.17
CA VAL A 702 -15.23 -22.51 -4.33
C VAL A 702 -15.21 -23.35 -3.06
N LEU A 703 -15.40 -24.66 -3.21
CA LEU A 703 -15.36 -25.58 -2.06
C LEU A 703 -14.66 -26.88 -2.41
N VAL A 704 -13.76 -27.32 -1.53
CA VAL A 704 -13.11 -28.63 -1.65
C VAL A 704 -14.09 -29.71 -1.18
N LEU A 705 -14.45 -30.64 -2.08
CA LEU A 705 -15.37 -31.75 -1.75
C LEU A 705 -14.61 -33.01 -1.36
N ASP A 706 -13.53 -33.29 -2.09
CA ASP A 706 -12.59 -34.38 -1.85
C ASP A 706 -11.24 -34.08 -2.55
N LYS A 707 -10.27 -35.00 -2.46
CA LYS A 707 -8.92 -34.76 -2.98
C LYS A 707 -8.86 -34.52 -4.49
N ASN A 708 -9.87 -34.94 -5.25
CA ASN A 708 -9.91 -34.80 -6.70
C ASN A 708 -11.04 -33.88 -7.17
N THR A 709 -11.96 -33.44 -6.31
CA THR A 709 -13.18 -32.77 -6.75
C THR A 709 -13.43 -31.49 -5.97
N ILE A 710 -13.69 -30.41 -6.69
CA ILE A 710 -14.11 -29.11 -6.14
C ILE A 710 -15.50 -28.74 -6.66
N LEU A 711 -16.23 -27.94 -5.88
CA LEU A 711 -17.43 -27.24 -6.31
C LEU A 711 -17.06 -25.81 -6.67
N VAL A 712 -17.60 -25.28 -7.77
CA VAL A 712 -17.51 -23.87 -8.15
C VAL A 712 -18.88 -23.35 -8.54
N ALA A 713 -19.26 -22.15 -8.13
CA ALA A 713 -20.51 -21.51 -8.58
C ALA A 713 -20.34 -20.01 -8.81
N ASN A 714 -21.14 -19.45 -9.73
CA ASN A 714 -21.18 -18.01 -9.91
C ASN A 714 -22.06 -17.34 -8.85
N ASP A 715 -21.68 -16.12 -8.50
CA ASP A 715 -22.68 -15.16 -8.08
C ASP A 715 -23.35 -14.60 -9.36
N ASN A 716 -24.65 -14.37 -9.30
CA ASN A 716 -25.41 -13.89 -10.45
C ASN A 716 -25.79 -12.42 -10.35
N ASN A 717 -25.28 -11.68 -9.35
CA ASN A 717 -25.52 -10.25 -9.17
C ASN A 717 -27.01 -9.88 -9.34
N TYR A 718 -27.91 -10.64 -8.71
CA TYR A 718 -29.32 -10.67 -9.11
C TYR A 718 -29.97 -9.28 -9.19
N PRO A 719 -30.70 -8.92 -10.27
CA PRO A 719 -31.09 -9.73 -11.42
C PRO A 719 -30.24 -9.43 -12.68
N ALA A 720 -28.91 -9.44 -12.55
CA ALA A 720 -28.01 -9.13 -13.67
C ALA A 720 -28.12 -10.11 -14.84
N THR A 721 -27.57 -9.66 -15.97
CA THR A 721 -27.46 -10.39 -17.23
C THR A 721 -26.03 -10.30 -17.75
N GLY A 722 -25.67 -11.20 -18.66
CA GLY A 722 -24.50 -11.05 -19.53
C GLY A 722 -23.52 -12.22 -19.50
N GLY A 723 -23.60 -13.12 -18.52
CA GLY A 723 -22.83 -14.37 -18.51
C GLY A 723 -23.21 -15.28 -19.69
N ARG A 724 -24.50 -15.59 -19.85
CA ARG A 724 -25.01 -16.43 -20.96
C ARG A 724 -25.65 -15.65 -22.11
N GLY A 725 -25.70 -14.33 -22.02
CA GLY A 725 -26.16 -13.44 -23.09
C GLY A 725 -26.59 -12.08 -22.55
N ALA A 726 -26.53 -11.03 -23.39
CA ALA A 726 -26.79 -9.65 -22.95
C ALA A 726 -28.18 -9.45 -22.31
N ASP A 727 -29.19 -10.18 -22.79
CA ASP A 727 -30.58 -10.09 -22.30
C ASP A 727 -31.01 -11.35 -21.53
N VAL A 728 -30.07 -12.26 -21.21
CA VAL A 728 -30.34 -13.49 -20.47
C VAL A 728 -30.00 -13.24 -19.01
N LYS A 729 -30.99 -13.35 -18.13
CA LYS A 729 -30.75 -13.33 -16.69
C LYS A 729 -29.81 -14.48 -16.35
N ASP A 730 -28.78 -14.18 -15.58
CA ASP A 730 -27.81 -15.18 -15.21
C ASP A 730 -28.41 -16.08 -14.12
N ASP A 731 -28.55 -17.37 -14.46
CA ASP A 731 -28.85 -18.40 -13.48
C ASP A 731 -27.63 -18.63 -12.58
N THR A 732 -27.87 -19.17 -11.39
CA THR A 732 -26.76 -19.67 -10.56
C THR A 732 -26.39 -21.06 -11.07
N GLU A 733 -25.28 -21.13 -11.78
CA GLU A 733 -24.67 -22.36 -12.25
C GLU A 733 -23.70 -22.92 -11.20
N VAL A 734 -23.83 -24.21 -10.91
CA VAL A 734 -23.00 -24.94 -9.95
C VAL A 734 -22.28 -26.09 -10.64
N LEU A 735 -20.96 -26.08 -10.56
CA LEU A 735 -20.05 -26.99 -11.24
C LEU A 735 -19.39 -27.93 -10.24
N TRP A 736 -19.34 -29.22 -10.55
CA TRP A 736 -18.44 -30.17 -9.90
C TRP A 736 -17.28 -30.45 -10.84
N ILE A 737 -16.08 -30.03 -10.44
CA ILE A 737 -14.90 -30.10 -11.29
C ILE A 737 -13.95 -31.13 -10.72
N ARG A 738 -13.65 -32.17 -11.50
CA ARG A 738 -12.57 -33.11 -11.20
C ARG A 738 -11.24 -32.53 -11.66
N LEU A 739 -10.31 -32.43 -10.72
CA LEU A 739 -8.97 -31.94 -10.92
C LEU A 739 -8.06 -33.01 -11.53
N PRO A 740 -7.11 -32.63 -12.41
CA PRO A 740 -6.16 -33.56 -13.01
C PRO A 740 -5.09 -34.03 -12.00
N GLN A 741 -4.81 -33.22 -10.98
CA GLN A 741 -3.90 -33.54 -9.89
C GLN A 741 -4.64 -33.54 -8.56
N PRO A 742 -4.43 -34.56 -7.70
CA PRO A 742 -5.07 -34.59 -6.39
C PRO A 742 -4.51 -33.50 -5.48
N LEU A 743 -5.41 -32.84 -4.75
CA LEU A 743 -5.10 -31.96 -3.64
C LEU A 743 -4.55 -32.76 -2.45
N ASN A 744 -3.57 -32.18 -1.77
CA ASN A 744 -3.05 -32.72 -0.52
C ASN A 744 -3.93 -32.28 0.65
N LEU A 745 -5.00 -33.01 0.94
CA LEU A 745 -5.93 -32.61 2.00
C LEU A 745 -5.31 -32.77 3.40
N ALA A 746 -5.73 -31.90 4.33
CA ALA A 746 -5.48 -32.14 5.75
C ALA A 746 -6.03 -33.52 6.16
N ARG A 747 -5.29 -34.23 7.02
CA ARG A 747 -5.67 -35.56 7.52
C ARG A 747 -6.65 -35.49 8.68
#